data_AF-A0A965J566-F1
#
_entry.id   AF-A0A965J566-F1
#
_cell.length_a   1.000
_cell.length_b   1.000
_cell.length_c   1.000
_cell.angle_alpha   90.00
_cell.angle_beta   90.00
_cell.angle_gamma   90.00
#
_symmetry.space_group_name_H-M   'P 1'
#
loop_
_entity.id
_entity.type
_entity.pdbx_description
1 polymer ?
#
loop_
_entity_poly.entity_id
_entity_poly.type
_entity_poly.pdbx_seq_one_letter_code
_entity_poly.pdbx_strand_id
1 'polypeptide(L)'
;MSKFSKRHIGPNLREQQLMLEKIGIDSISTLIDKTIPSHIRLNRELAIDGALSEQEYLQHVTSLGQKNKVYKSFIGLGYHETIVPSVILRNVLENPGWYTAYTPYQAEISQGRLEALLNFQTMILELTGLEIANASLLDEGTAAAEAMIMFYNSRSRNDVKEGKNKFFLSENAFPQTKEVVLGRALNLGIDLQIGNPESFTDDGSYFGAILQYPDANGVVCDLNVQLENFKKSGIQVAVAADILSLVLLKSPGSMGADVVFGSSQRFGVPMGYGGPHAAFFAAKEDYKRNMPGRIIGVSKDADDNLALRMALQTREQHIKRDKATSNICTAQALLAVMASMYAVYHGPDGMKNIASHVHNLASLTANGLVAKGINLKSMNFFDTICIIGQDQLKIRAKAESLGMNFNYVPNGDITLSFGEPHTLEDVSSILSIFEADKSSNSSLLSTQYLRTDSVFTHAVFNSYHSESKMMRYLKKLENKDLSLVHSMIPLGSCTMKLNAASELIPITNSQFANMHPFAPLDQAMGYHEMFAQLEKDLAECTGFAGVSLQPNSGAQGEYAGLMVIKAFHASRGDHHRTKMIIPSSAHGTNPASAVMAGFEVVVTGCDENGNIDIEELRKVAIELKENLAGLMVTYPSTHGVYEEGIQEITGIIHENGGQVYMDGANMNAQVGLTNPGNIGADVCHLNLHKTFAIPHGGGGPGMGPIGVAAHLVPFLPGNPLVKTGGKEAIHAVSSAPYGSALILLISYGYIKMLGADGLRESTELAILNANYIASSLKSHYDTLYSGKNGTVAHEMILDCRDFKRTADVEVADIAKRLIDFGFHAPTVSFPVAGTLMIEPTESEDKDELDRFIQAMIKIREEIREIENGHADKENNLLKNAPHNADCIINKNWNYPYSPQEAAYPLSYLKDVKYWVPVRRVDNAFGDRNLICSCPSVESYANV
;
A
#
# COMPACT_ATOMS: atom_id res chain seq x y z
N MET A 1 -25.36 -10.05 24.24
CA MET A 1 -24.81 -10.50 22.93
C MET A 1 -23.39 -11.03 23.17
N SER A 2 -22.81 -11.80 22.23
CA SER A 2 -21.44 -12.32 22.36
C SER A 2 -20.41 -11.19 22.26
N LYS A 3 -19.32 -11.24 23.05
CA LYS A 3 -18.15 -10.36 22.85
C LYS A 3 -17.48 -10.68 21.52
N PHE A 4 -17.02 -9.66 20.79
CA PHE A 4 -16.29 -9.83 19.53
C PHE A 4 -14.92 -10.50 19.73
N SER A 5 -14.26 -10.32 20.88
CA SER A 5 -12.99 -11.01 21.18
C SER A 5 -13.08 -12.53 21.05
N LYS A 6 -14.24 -13.14 21.32
CA LYS A 6 -14.50 -14.58 21.13
C LYS A 6 -14.60 -15.03 19.65
N ARG A 7 -14.56 -14.08 18.71
CA ARG A 7 -14.55 -14.31 17.26
C ARG A 7 -13.20 -13.91 16.67
N HIS A 8 -12.61 -12.84 17.20
CA HIS A 8 -11.32 -12.32 16.75
C HIS A 8 -10.12 -13.16 17.20
N ILE A 9 -10.18 -13.67 18.43
CA ILE A 9 -9.12 -14.50 19.03
C ILE A 9 -9.46 -15.97 18.77
N GLY A 10 -8.54 -16.69 18.16
CA GLY A 10 -8.70 -18.10 17.81
C GLY A 10 -8.75 -19.00 19.04
N PRO A 11 -7.68 -19.03 19.88
CA PRO A 11 -7.58 -19.97 20.97
C PRO A 11 -8.61 -19.71 22.07
N ASN A 12 -9.47 -20.69 22.34
CA ASN A 12 -10.37 -20.65 23.50
C ASN A 12 -9.62 -20.95 24.81
N LEU A 13 -10.28 -20.74 25.96
CA LEU A 13 -9.65 -20.91 27.28
C LEU A 13 -9.03 -22.30 27.51
N ARG A 14 -9.62 -23.37 26.96
CA ARG A 14 -9.07 -24.72 27.11
C ARG A 14 -7.80 -24.89 26.28
N GLU A 15 -7.81 -24.38 25.05
CA GLU A 15 -6.62 -24.40 24.18
C GLU A 15 -5.48 -23.58 24.77
N GLN A 16 -5.78 -22.40 25.30
CA GLN A 16 -4.81 -21.55 26.00
C GLN A 16 -4.11 -22.31 27.15
N GLN A 17 -4.86 -23.05 27.96
CA GLN A 17 -4.29 -23.88 29.04
C GLN A 17 -3.33 -24.96 28.50
N LEU A 18 -3.74 -25.69 27.45
CA LEU A 18 -2.89 -26.72 26.84
C LEU A 18 -1.62 -26.12 26.23
N MET A 19 -1.71 -24.93 25.66
CA MET A 19 -0.55 -24.23 25.10
C MET A 19 0.41 -23.77 26.21
N LEU A 20 -0.11 -23.23 27.31
CA LEU A 20 0.68 -22.86 28.49
C LEU A 20 1.40 -24.08 29.10
N GLU A 21 0.71 -25.22 29.21
CA GLU A 21 1.31 -26.49 29.65
C GLU A 21 2.46 -26.92 28.75
N LYS A 22 2.32 -26.79 27.42
CA LYS A 22 3.38 -27.10 26.45
C LYS A 22 4.60 -26.18 26.58
N ILE A 23 4.38 -24.91 26.91
CA ILE A 23 5.44 -23.93 27.16
C ILE A 23 6.09 -24.19 28.54
N GLY A 24 5.37 -24.80 29.48
CA GLY A 24 5.83 -25.04 30.85
C GLY A 24 5.59 -23.84 31.78
N ILE A 25 4.51 -23.09 31.55
CA ILE A 25 4.10 -21.92 32.33
C ILE A 25 2.65 -22.12 32.83
N ASP A 26 2.29 -21.53 33.97
CA ASP A 26 1.01 -21.72 34.67
C ASP A 26 -0.10 -20.72 34.29
N SER A 27 0.24 -19.55 33.74
CA SER A 27 -0.73 -18.53 33.35
C SER A 27 -0.21 -17.59 32.25
N ILE A 28 -1.13 -16.91 31.56
CA ILE A 28 -0.82 -15.82 30.61
C ILE A 28 -0.06 -14.70 31.30
N SER A 29 -0.46 -14.30 32.52
CA SER A 29 0.25 -13.28 33.30
C SER A 29 1.73 -13.65 33.48
N THR A 30 2.01 -14.89 33.88
CA THR A 30 3.38 -15.38 34.07
C THR A 30 4.18 -15.37 32.76
N LEU A 31 3.54 -15.65 31.62
CA LEU A 31 4.18 -15.52 30.30
C LEU A 31 4.54 -14.06 30.03
N ILE A 32 3.59 -13.13 30.18
CA ILE A 32 3.84 -11.70 29.99
C ILE A 32 4.90 -11.16 30.94
N ASP A 33 4.88 -11.55 32.22
CA ASP A 33 5.89 -11.20 33.23
C ASP A 33 7.30 -11.65 32.81
N LYS A 34 7.42 -12.79 32.12
CA LYS A 34 8.70 -13.31 31.62
C LYS A 34 9.12 -12.66 30.30
N THR A 35 8.17 -12.21 29.48
CA THR A 35 8.42 -11.73 28.12
C THR A 35 8.66 -10.23 28.04
N ILE A 36 7.90 -9.41 28.77
CA ILE A 36 7.98 -7.94 28.69
C ILE A 36 8.73 -7.38 29.91
N PRO A 37 9.80 -6.58 29.71
CA PRO A 37 10.54 -5.97 30.80
C PRO A 37 9.63 -5.17 31.74
N SER A 38 9.74 -5.44 33.04
CA SER A 38 8.76 -4.93 34.02
C SER A 38 8.64 -3.39 34.07
N HIS A 39 9.73 -2.68 33.78
CA HIS A 39 9.84 -1.23 33.88
C HIS A 39 9.19 -0.47 32.71
N ILE A 40 8.87 -1.14 31.60
CA ILE A 40 8.18 -0.54 30.44
C ILE A 40 6.71 -0.92 30.33
N ARG A 41 6.18 -1.68 31.30
CA ARG A 41 4.78 -2.11 31.25
C ARG A 41 3.84 -0.99 31.68
N LEU A 42 2.65 -0.99 31.09
CA LEU A 42 1.57 -0.13 31.54
C LEU A 42 1.12 -0.56 32.94
N ASN A 43 0.89 0.43 33.80
CA ASN A 43 0.41 0.26 35.18
C ASN A 43 -1.09 0.54 35.31
N ARG A 44 -1.78 0.72 34.18
CA ARG A 44 -3.21 1.00 34.08
C ARG A 44 -3.77 0.38 32.80
N GLU A 45 -5.08 0.21 32.76
CA GLU A 45 -5.80 -0.14 31.53
C GLU A 45 -5.80 1.04 30.55
N LEU A 46 -6.01 0.71 29.26
CA LEU A 46 -6.20 1.71 28.22
C LEU A 46 -7.48 2.52 28.49
N ALA A 47 -7.42 3.83 28.32
CA ALA A 47 -8.55 4.74 28.43
C ALA A 47 -9.41 4.73 27.14
N ILE A 48 -9.85 3.53 26.74
CA ILE A 48 -10.72 3.28 25.59
C ILE A 48 -12.09 2.83 26.10
N ASP A 49 -13.15 3.25 25.41
CA ASP A 49 -14.52 2.91 25.78
C ASP A 49 -14.75 1.38 25.81
N GLY A 50 -15.82 0.97 26.52
CA GLY A 50 -16.22 -0.43 26.58
C GLY A 50 -16.55 -1.01 25.21
N ALA A 51 -16.24 -2.30 25.04
CA ALA A 51 -16.45 -3.03 23.80
C ALA A 51 -17.92 -3.03 23.34
N LEU A 52 -18.16 -2.70 22.07
CA LEU A 52 -19.42 -2.92 21.39
C LEU A 52 -19.50 -4.37 20.90
N SER A 53 -20.69 -4.96 20.91
CA SER A 53 -20.95 -6.16 20.10
C SER A 53 -20.91 -5.81 18.60
N GLU A 54 -20.74 -6.83 17.74
CA GLU A 54 -20.77 -6.65 16.29
C GLU A 54 -22.03 -5.92 15.81
N GLN A 55 -23.19 -6.27 16.37
CA GLN A 55 -24.46 -5.64 16.00
C GLN A 55 -24.54 -4.18 16.46
N GLU A 56 -24.08 -3.87 17.67
CA GLU A 56 -24.04 -2.49 18.17
C GLU A 56 -23.08 -1.64 17.33
N TYR A 57 -21.92 -2.17 16.93
CA TYR A 57 -21.01 -1.49 16.03
C TYR A 57 -21.66 -1.16 14.68
N LEU A 58 -22.35 -2.12 14.05
CA LEU A 58 -23.03 -1.88 12.78
C LEU A 58 -24.12 -0.80 12.89
N GLN A 59 -24.86 -0.74 14.00
CA GLN A 59 -25.83 0.34 14.26
C GLN A 59 -25.14 1.69 14.47
N HIS A 60 -24.04 1.68 15.23
CA HIS A 60 -23.23 2.86 15.51
C HIS A 60 -22.63 3.48 14.24
N VAL A 61 -21.93 2.68 13.44
CA VAL A 61 -21.30 3.15 12.20
C VAL A 61 -22.33 3.56 11.15
N THR A 62 -23.51 2.92 11.11
CA THR A 62 -24.64 3.38 10.28
C THR A 62 -25.11 4.77 10.72
N SER A 63 -25.21 5.01 12.03
CA SER A 63 -25.60 6.31 12.58
C SER A 63 -24.56 7.40 12.29
N LEU A 64 -23.27 7.06 12.27
CA LEU A 64 -22.21 7.96 11.81
C LEU A 64 -22.37 8.28 10.31
N GLY A 65 -22.58 7.27 9.47
CA GLY A 65 -22.80 7.45 8.04
C GLY A 65 -23.96 8.41 7.75
N GLN A 66 -25.05 8.34 8.52
CA GLN A 66 -26.22 9.22 8.36
C GLN A 66 -25.93 10.71 8.60
N LYS A 67 -24.80 11.04 9.25
CA LYS A 67 -24.34 12.43 9.42
C LYS A 67 -23.61 12.98 8.19
N ASN A 68 -23.20 12.11 7.26
CA ASN A 68 -22.63 12.52 5.98
C ASN A 68 -23.74 12.86 4.97
N LYS A 69 -23.55 13.94 4.22
CA LYS A 69 -24.44 14.37 3.13
C LYS A 69 -23.79 14.02 1.80
N VAL A 70 -24.29 12.98 1.14
CA VAL A 70 -23.78 12.54 -0.17
C VAL A 70 -24.37 13.44 -1.26
N TYR A 71 -23.66 14.53 -1.58
CA TYR A 71 -23.99 15.43 -2.68
C TYR A 71 -23.36 14.92 -3.97
N LYS A 72 -23.97 15.27 -5.12
CA LYS A 72 -23.34 15.05 -6.42
C LYS A 72 -22.13 15.98 -6.55
N SER A 73 -20.95 15.41 -6.72
CA SER A 73 -19.70 16.15 -6.71
C SER A 73 -19.13 16.33 -8.11
N PHE A 74 -19.04 17.59 -8.55
CA PHE A 74 -18.37 18.04 -9.77
C PHE A 74 -17.06 18.76 -9.45
N ILE A 75 -16.46 18.50 -8.29
CA ILE A 75 -15.22 19.17 -7.84
C ILE A 75 -14.03 18.76 -8.74
N GLY A 76 -13.90 17.48 -9.09
CA GLY A 76 -12.78 16.97 -9.87
C GLY A 76 -11.49 16.91 -9.05
N LEU A 77 -10.43 17.58 -9.53
CA LEU A 77 -9.11 17.59 -8.87
C LEU A 77 -8.54 16.17 -8.66
N GLY A 78 -8.72 15.28 -9.64
CA GLY A 78 -8.21 13.91 -9.61
C GLY A 78 -9.17 12.88 -9.00
N TYR A 79 -10.32 13.32 -8.47
CA TYR A 79 -11.35 12.44 -7.91
C TYR A 79 -12.68 12.67 -8.64
N HIS A 80 -13.25 11.60 -9.19
CA HIS A 80 -14.44 11.68 -10.01
C HIS A 80 -15.46 10.63 -9.56
N GLU A 81 -16.74 10.98 -9.60
CA GLU A 81 -17.78 9.98 -9.41
C GLU A 81 -17.67 8.88 -10.49
N THR A 82 -17.74 7.63 -10.06
CA THR A 82 -17.70 6.44 -10.91
C THR A 82 -18.71 5.41 -10.41
N ILE A 83 -19.19 4.56 -11.31
CA ILE A 83 -20.02 3.42 -10.98
C ILE A 83 -19.09 2.23 -10.72
N VAL A 84 -19.09 1.74 -9.49
CA VAL A 84 -18.40 0.48 -9.15
C VAL A 84 -19.30 -0.67 -9.61
N PRO A 85 -18.90 -1.50 -10.60
CA PRO A 85 -19.76 -2.59 -11.04
C PRO A 85 -20.03 -3.56 -9.90
N SER A 86 -21.30 -3.87 -9.64
CA SER A 86 -21.70 -4.69 -8.49
C SER A 86 -21.04 -6.07 -8.47
N VAL A 87 -20.73 -6.63 -9.65
CA VAL A 87 -19.98 -7.89 -9.77
C VAL A 87 -18.55 -7.78 -9.25
N ILE A 88 -17.89 -6.64 -9.43
CA ILE A 88 -16.53 -6.38 -8.92
C ILE A 88 -16.59 -6.04 -7.42
N LEU A 89 -17.55 -5.19 -7.03
CA LEU A 89 -17.79 -4.84 -5.62
C LEU A 89 -17.94 -6.10 -4.76
N ARG A 90 -18.87 -6.98 -5.14
CA ARG A 90 -19.21 -8.17 -4.38
C ARG A 90 -18.14 -9.26 -4.43
N ASN A 91 -17.56 -9.51 -5.61
CA ASN A 91 -16.70 -10.68 -5.82
C ASN A 91 -15.20 -10.35 -5.72
N VAL A 92 -14.81 -9.08 -5.50
CA VAL A 92 -13.43 -8.65 -5.24
C VAL A 92 -13.33 -7.88 -3.93
N LEU A 93 -13.97 -6.70 -3.83
CA LEU A 93 -13.81 -5.83 -2.65
C LEU A 93 -14.43 -6.44 -1.38
N GLU A 94 -15.57 -7.12 -1.51
CA GLU A 94 -16.27 -7.80 -0.40
C GLU A 94 -15.91 -9.30 -0.28
N ASN A 95 -14.92 -9.78 -1.05
CA ASN A 95 -14.56 -11.20 -1.08
C ASN A 95 -13.22 -11.47 -0.36
N PRO A 96 -13.22 -12.18 0.79
CA PRO A 96 -12.00 -12.48 1.54
C PRO A 96 -10.98 -13.30 0.75
N GLY A 97 -11.41 -14.04 -0.28
CA GLY A 97 -10.50 -14.73 -1.19
C GLY A 97 -9.53 -13.77 -1.91
N TRP A 98 -9.91 -12.50 -2.10
CA TRP A 98 -9.10 -11.48 -2.76
C TRP A 98 -8.37 -10.54 -1.80
N TYR A 99 -9.00 -10.15 -0.69
CA TYR A 99 -8.43 -9.10 0.16
C TYR A 99 -7.56 -9.60 1.32
N THR A 100 -7.61 -10.89 1.69
CA THR A 100 -6.90 -11.37 2.89
C THR A 100 -5.46 -11.78 2.65
N ALA A 101 -5.09 -12.18 1.43
CA ALA A 101 -3.70 -12.47 1.10
C ALA A 101 -2.86 -11.18 1.10
N TYR A 102 -1.53 -11.31 1.19
CA TYR A 102 -0.62 -10.18 1.08
C TYR A 102 0.22 -10.23 -0.22
N THR A 103 1.29 -9.44 -0.26
CA THR A 103 2.24 -9.34 -1.38
C THR A 103 2.57 -10.74 -1.93
N PRO A 104 2.57 -10.95 -3.26
CA PRO A 104 2.76 -12.27 -3.87
C PRO A 104 4.23 -12.74 -3.83
N TYR A 105 4.81 -12.86 -2.63
CA TYR A 105 6.17 -13.37 -2.40
C TYR A 105 6.31 -14.84 -2.85
N GLN A 106 5.28 -15.65 -2.58
CA GLN A 106 5.17 -17.02 -3.08
C GLN A 106 4.36 -17.03 -4.37
N ALA A 107 5.04 -16.80 -5.50
CA ALA A 107 4.41 -16.62 -6.81
C ALA A 107 3.53 -17.82 -7.23
N GLU A 108 3.94 -19.04 -6.89
CA GLU A 108 3.27 -20.28 -7.26
C GLU A 108 1.83 -20.34 -6.71
N ILE A 109 1.58 -19.76 -5.54
CA ILE A 109 0.26 -19.69 -4.88
C ILE A 109 -0.38 -18.30 -4.97
N SER A 110 0.01 -17.54 -6.00
CA SER A 110 -0.40 -16.15 -6.19
C SER A 110 -0.67 -15.78 -7.66
N GLN A 111 -0.84 -16.78 -8.53
CA GLN A 111 -0.95 -16.56 -9.98
C GLN A 111 -2.20 -15.77 -10.38
N GLY A 112 -3.27 -15.83 -9.58
CA GLY A 112 -4.51 -15.10 -9.79
C GLY A 112 -4.32 -13.59 -9.68
N ARG A 113 -3.86 -13.09 -8.53
CA ARG A 113 -3.59 -11.65 -8.37
C ARG A 113 -2.43 -11.16 -9.21
N LEU A 114 -1.41 -12.01 -9.47
CA LEU A 114 -0.35 -11.67 -10.41
C LEU A 114 -0.90 -11.46 -11.83
N GLU A 115 -1.83 -12.30 -12.30
CA GLU A 115 -2.50 -12.12 -13.59
C GLU A 115 -3.34 -10.83 -13.61
N ALA A 116 -4.10 -10.56 -12.55
CA ALA A 116 -4.89 -9.33 -12.44
C ALA A 116 -4.05 -8.04 -12.41
N LEU A 117 -2.86 -8.08 -11.80
CA LEU A 117 -1.89 -6.97 -11.80
C LEU A 117 -1.16 -6.85 -13.13
N LEU A 118 -0.93 -7.96 -13.86
CA LEU A 118 -0.41 -7.91 -15.22
C LEU A 118 -1.45 -7.32 -16.19
N ASN A 119 -2.74 -7.60 -15.98
CA ASN A 119 -3.84 -6.94 -16.70
C ASN A 119 -3.82 -5.44 -16.43
N PHE A 120 -3.61 -5.02 -15.17
CA PHE A 120 -3.47 -3.61 -14.81
C PHE A 120 -2.29 -2.96 -15.55
N GLN A 121 -1.10 -3.56 -15.53
CA GLN A 121 0.05 -3.04 -16.27
C GLN A 121 -0.25 -2.93 -17.77
N THR A 122 -0.81 -3.96 -18.38
CA THR A 122 -1.16 -3.97 -19.81
C THR A 122 -2.15 -2.88 -20.18
N MET A 123 -3.20 -2.72 -19.36
CA MET A 123 -4.19 -1.65 -19.48
C MET A 123 -3.51 -0.27 -19.49
N ILE A 124 -2.59 -0.03 -18.55
CA ILE A 124 -1.85 1.23 -18.46
C ILE A 124 -0.93 1.43 -19.67
N LEU A 125 -0.21 0.40 -20.12
CA LEU A 125 0.68 0.49 -21.28
C LEU A 125 -0.08 0.89 -22.55
N GLU A 126 -1.21 0.23 -22.83
CA GLU A 126 -2.04 0.54 -24.00
C GLU A 126 -2.65 1.96 -23.94
N LEU A 127 -3.07 2.41 -22.75
CA LEU A 127 -3.65 3.75 -22.60
C LEU A 127 -2.61 4.87 -22.69
N THR A 128 -1.44 4.66 -22.07
CA THR A 128 -0.38 5.68 -21.96
C THR A 128 0.57 5.70 -23.16
N GLY A 129 0.65 4.61 -23.93
CA GLY A 129 1.57 4.46 -25.05
C GLY A 129 3.03 4.31 -24.63
N LEU A 130 3.28 3.81 -23.41
CA LEU A 130 4.62 3.57 -22.86
C LEU A 130 4.94 2.06 -22.79
N GLU A 131 6.16 1.73 -22.36
CA GLU A 131 6.78 0.40 -22.56
C GLU A 131 6.84 -0.45 -21.29
N ILE A 132 6.90 0.19 -20.11
CA ILE A 132 6.85 -0.50 -18.82
C ILE A 132 5.94 0.23 -17.82
N ALA A 133 5.18 -0.53 -17.03
CA ALA A 133 4.31 -0.01 -15.99
C ALA A 133 4.50 -0.82 -14.69
N ASN A 134 4.28 -0.18 -13.55
CA ASN A 134 4.36 -0.86 -12.25
C ASN A 134 2.99 -1.39 -11.78
N ALA A 135 3.01 -2.14 -10.67
CA ALA A 135 1.85 -2.75 -10.04
C ALA A 135 1.32 -1.88 -8.89
N SER A 136 1.14 -0.59 -9.23
CA SER A 136 0.62 0.55 -8.47
C SER A 136 1.60 1.31 -7.55
N LEU A 137 1.27 2.59 -7.35
CA LEU A 137 1.74 3.49 -6.30
C LEU A 137 0.57 3.92 -5.41
N LEU A 138 0.84 4.81 -4.44
CA LEU A 138 -0.09 5.15 -3.35
C LEU A 138 -1.20 6.12 -3.74
N ASP A 139 -0.86 7.23 -4.43
CA ASP A 139 -1.78 8.24 -4.95
C ASP A 139 -1.08 9.11 -6.03
N GLU A 140 -1.81 10.00 -6.70
CA GLU A 140 -1.28 10.79 -7.83
C GLU A 140 -0.13 11.73 -7.43
N GLY A 141 -0.26 12.44 -6.31
CA GLY A 141 0.77 13.34 -5.81
C GLY A 141 2.07 12.62 -5.42
N THR A 142 1.97 11.45 -4.79
CA THR A 142 3.14 10.62 -4.51
C THR A 142 3.75 10.04 -5.79
N ALA A 143 2.95 9.65 -6.78
CA ALA A 143 3.45 9.24 -8.09
C ALA A 143 4.18 10.37 -8.83
N ALA A 144 3.71 11.61 -8.72
CA ALA A 144 4.38 12.80 -9.26
C ALA A 144 5.74 13.02 -8.61
N ALA A 145 5.82 12.90 -7.28
CA ALA A 145 7.08 13.01 -6.56
C ALA A 145 8.07 11.89 -6.95
N GLU A 146 7.59 10.67 -7.13
CA GLU A 146 8.42 9.56 -7.63
C GLU A 146 8.93 9.81 -9.04
N ALA A 147 8.15 10.43 -9.94
CA ALA A 147 8.62 10.81 -11.28
C ALA A 147 9.79 11.81 -11.21
N MET A 148 9.66 12.83 -10.36
CA MET A 148 10.72 13.81 -10.11
C MET A 148 11.99 13.14 -9.55
N ILE A 149 11.84 12.27 -8.53
CA ILE A 149 12.96 11.55 -7.90
C ILE A 149 13.63 10.60 -8.89
N MET A 150 12.85 9.92 -9.73
CA MET A 150 13.36 9.04 -10.77
C MET A 150 14.25 9.82 -11.75
N PHE A 151 13.79 10.96 -12.26
CA PHE A 151 14.60 11.82 -13.14
C PHE A 151 15.83 12.38 -12.43
N TYR A 152 15.70 12.82 -11.18
CA TYR A 152 16.80 13.33 -10.36
C TYR A 152 17.93 12.30 -10.22
N ASN A 153 17.56 11.04 -9.98
CA ASN A 153 18.48 9.91 -9.84
C ASN A 153 19.01 9.39 -11.19
N SER A 154 18.33 9.69 -12.29
CA SER A 154 18.72 9.29 -13.66
C SER A 154 19.57 10.34 -14.39
N ARG A 155 19.85 11.50 -13.78
CA ARG A 155 20.76 12.52 -14.35
C ARG A 155 22.10 11.92 -14.75
N SER A 156 22.62 12.37 -15.90
CA SER A 156 23.94 11.91 -16.33
C SER A 156 25.04 12.47 -15.41
N ARG A 157 26.22 11.84 -15.44
CA ARG A 157 27.40 12.37 -14.71
C ARG A 157 27.77 13.79 -15.13
N ASN A 158 27.46 14.19 -16.37
CA ASN A 158 27.70 15.54 -16.85
C ASN A 158 26.68 16.52 -16.28
N ASP A 159 25.38 16.16 -16.28
CA ASP A 159 24.33 17.01 -15.70
C ASP A 159 24.59 17.29 -14.22
N VAL A 160 25.06 16.27 -13.46
CA VAL A 160 25.44 16.44 -12.05
C VAL A 160 26.65 17.38 -11.90
N LYS A 161 27.66 17.27 -12.78
CA LYS A 161 28.84 18.16 -12.75
C LYS A 161 28.52 19.60 -13.13
N GLU A 162 27.58 19.78 -14.05
CA GLU A 162 27.09 21.09 -14.49
C GLU A 162 26.10 21.72 -13.47
N GLY A 163 25.75 20.98 -12.41
CA GLY A 163 24.89 21.47 -11.35
C GLY A 163 23.42 21.58 -11.76
N LYS A 164 22.96 20.79 -12.75
CA LYS A 164 21.55 20.78 -13.17
C LYS A 164 20.66 20.28 -12.05
N ASN A 165 19.93 21.19 -11.42
CA ASN A 165 19.17 20.94 -10.21
C ASN A 165 17.76 21.54 -10.23
N LYS A 166 17.39 22.24 -11.31
CA LYS A 166 16.04 22.79 -11.46
C LYS A 166 15.06 21.74 -11.98
N PHE A 167 13.85 21.74 -11.43
CA PHE A 167 12.76 20.90 -11.90
C PHE A 167 11.56 21.77 -12.21
N PHE A 168 10.98 21.64 -13.41
CA PHE A 168 9.80 22.40 -13.79
C PHE A 168 8.53 21.68 -13.37
N LEU A 169 7.57 22.39 -12.78
CA LEU A 169 6.24 21.87 -12.48
C LEU A 169 5.19 22.81 -13.05
N SER A 170 4.31 22.29 -13.91
CA SER A 170 3.22 23.09 -14.47
C SER A 170 2.37 23.69 -13.36
N GLU A 171 2.13 25.01 -13.44
CA GLU A 171 1.21 25.70 -12.54
C GLU A 171 -0.23 25.16 -12.63
N ASN A 172 -0.56 24.52 -13.76
CA ASN A 172 -1.85 23.90 -14.05
C ASN A 172 -1.95 22.44 -13.57
N ALA A 173 -0.96 21.91 -12.84
CA ALA A 173 -1.11 20.66 -12.10
C ALA A 173 -2.04 20.84 -10.89
N PHE A 174 -2.61 19.74 -10.37
CA PHE A 174 -3.52 19.83 -9.22
C PHE A 174 -2.84 20.42 -7.97
N PRO A 175 -3.55 21.22 -7.15
CA PRO A 175 -2.98 21.86 -5.97
C PRO A 175 -2.31 20.87 -5.00
N GLN A 176 -2.95 19.74 -4.73
CA GLN A 176 -2.40 18.70 -3.86
C GLN A 176 -1.18 17.98 -4.46
N THR A 177 -1.15 17.79 -5.78
CA THR A 177 0.02 17.23 -6.48
C THR A 177 1.21 18.17 -6.34
N LYS A 178 0.99 19.48 -6.53
CA LYS A 178 2.05 20.50 -6.35
C LYS A 178 2.60 20.52 -4.94
N GLU A 179 1.73 20.43 -3.93
CA GLU A 179 2.14 20.43 -2.53
C GLU A 179 3.01 19.22 -2.15
N VAL A 180 2.63 18.01 -2.58
CA VAL A 180 3.41 16.79 -2.31
C VAL A 180 4.77 16.84 -3.00
N VAL A 181 4.82 17.30 -4.26
CA VAL A 181 6.08 17.45 -5.01
C VAL A 181 6.98 18.51 -4.37
N LEU A 182 6.41 19.66 -3.95
CA LEU A 182 7.14 20.72 -3.27
C LEU A 182 7.81 20.22 -1.98
N GLY A 183 7.06 19.53 -1.12
CA GLY A 183 7.61 18.97 0.11
C GLY A 183 8.77 18.03 -0.16
N ARG A 184 8.65 17.16 -1.17
CA ARG A 184 9.70 16.21 -1.58
C ARG A 184 10.93 16.90 -2.18
N ALA A 185 10.71 17.93 -3.00
CA ALA A 185 11.77 18.67 -3.67
C ALA A 185 12.66 19.42 -2.66
N LEU A 186 12.04 20.15 -1.72
CA LEU A 186 12.74 20.90 -0.68
C LEU A 186 13.65 19.98 0.16
N ASN A 187 13.20 18.76 0.42
CA ASN A 187 13.95 17.79 1.23
C ASN A 187 15.21 17.25 0.56
N LEU A 188 15.17 17.13 -0.76
CA LEU A 188 16.30 16.66 -1.56
C LEU A 188 17.14 17.83 -2.10
N GLY A 189 16.82 19.07 -1.72
CA GLY A 189 17.48 20.26 -2.22
C GLY A 189 17.25 20.52 -3.71
N ILE A 190 16.15 20.03 -4.28
CA ILE A 190 15.77 20.25 -5.68
C ILE A 190 15.14 21.64 -5.81
N ASP A 191 15.60 22.41 -6.80
CA ASP A 191 15.07 23.75 -7.08
C ASP A 191 13.79 23.63 -7.94
N LEU A 192 12.63 23.57 -7.28
CA LEU A 192 11.34 23.41 -7.94
C LEU A 192 10.81 24.75 -8.49
N GLN A 193 10.58 24.81 -9.79
CA GLN A 193 10.09 25.98 -10.51
C GLN A 193 8.67 25.74 -11.01
N ILE A 194 7.70 26.39 -10.37
CA ILE A 194 6.30 26.31 -10.76
C ILE A 194 6.00 27.42 -11.78
N GLY A 195 5.46 27.08 -12.95
CA GLY A 195 5.13 28.10 -13.95
C GLY A 195 4.31 27.61 -15.13
N ASN A 196 4.06 28.52 -16.07
CA ASN A 196 3.33 28.23 -17.29
C ASN A 196 4.24 27.51 -18.31
N PRO A 197 3.87 26.29 -18.77
CA PRO A 197 4.67 25.54 -19.75
C PRO A 197 4.81 26.24 -21.11
N GLU A 198 3.86 27.10 -21.51
CA GLU A 198 3.91 27.81 -22.80
C GLU A 198 4.96 28.92 -22.83
N SER A 199 5.26 29.52 -21.67
CA SER A 199 6.30 30.54 -21.53
C SER A 199 7.62 29.98 -20.99
N PHE A 200 7.76 28.65 -20.90
CA PHE A 200 8.97 28.03 -20.40
C PHE A 200 10.16 28.32 -21.32
N THR A 201 11.26 28.79 -20.70
CA THR A 201 12.55 28.96 -21.35
C THR A 201 13.60 28.22 -20.55
N ASP A 202 14.34 27.35 -21.23
CA ASP A 202 15.45 26.63 -20.61
C ASP A 202 16.69 27.51 -20.48
N ASP A 203 17.28 27.52 -19.28
CA ASP A 203 18.56 28.17 -18.98
C ASP A 203 19.73 27.16 -18.89
N GLY A 204 19.48 25.90 -19.24
CA GLY A 204 20.42 24.79 -19.19
C GLY A 204 20.52 24.12 -17.82
N SER A 205 19.80 24.58 -16.79
CA SER A 205 19.89 24.06 -15.42
C SER A 205 18.79 23.06 -15.05
N TYR A 206 17.83 22.82 -15.94
CA TYR A 206 16.71 21.91 -15.72
C TYR A 206 17.09 20.45 -16.02
N PHE A 207 16.61 19.54 -15.17
CA PHE A 207 16.77 18.09 -15.40
C PHE A 207 15.44 17.36 -15.64
N GLY A 208 14.31 18.02 -15.46
CA GLY A 208 13.02 17.38 -15.69
C GLY A 208 11.84 18.33 -15.57
N ALA A 209 10.69 17.87 -16.05
CA ALA A 209 9.44 18.60 -15.99
C ALA A 209 8.24 17.68 -15.67
N ILE A 210 7.23 18.22 -14.97
CA ILE A 210 5.90 17.60 -14.84
C ILE A 210 4.83 18.50 -15.48
N LEU A 211 4.01 17.89 -16.34
CA LEU A 211 2.81 18.48 -16.95
C LEU A 211 1.55 17.71 -16.52
N GLN A 212 0.36 18.27 -16.76
CA GLN A 212 -0.93 17.65 -16.47
C GLN A 212 -1.80 17.62 -17.74
N TYR A 213 -2.46 16.49 -18.03
CA TYR A 213 -3.23 16.28 -19.25
C TYR A 213 -4.49 15.40 -19.05
N PRO A 214 -5.71 15.97 -19.16
CA PRO A 214 -6.04 17.40 -19.18
C PRO A 214 -5.56 18.12 -17.92
N ASP A 215 -5.44 19.44 -17.98
CA ASP A 215 -4.94 20.22 -16.85
C ASP A 215 -5.98 20.42 -15.72
N ALA A 216 -5.59 21.05 -14.61
CA ALA A 216 -6.48 21.30 -13.48
C ALA A 216 -7.68 22.22 -13.78
N ASN A 217 -7.64 22.95 -14.90
CA ASN A 217 -8.75 23.76 -15.40
C ASN A 217 -9.61 23.00 -16.44
N GLY A 218 -9.27 21.74 -16.72
CA GLY A 218 -9.90 20.90 -17.74
C GLY A 218 -9.39 21.11 -19.16
N VAL A 219 -8.40 21.98 -19.37
CA VAL A 219 -7.91 22.32 -20.70
C VAL A 219 -7.14 21.16 -21.31
N VAL A 220 -7.55 20.76 -22.51
CA VAL A 220 -6.80 19.85 -23.39
C VAL A 220 -5.89 20.71 -24.26
N CYS A 221 -4.61 20.78 -23.90
CA CYS A 221 -3.60 21.52 -24.64
C CYS A 221 -3.01 20.70 -25.80
N ASP A 222 -2.29 21.38 -26.71
CA ASP A 222 -1.44 20.68 -27.68
C ASP A 222 -0.13 20.21 -27.00
N LEU A 223 -0.24 19.04 -26.37
CA LEU A 223 0.85 18.47 -25.60
C LEU A 223 2.08 18.13 -26.46
N ASN A 224 1.95 17.96 -27.78
CA ASN A 224 3.12 17.74 -28.66
C ASN A 224 4.05 18.94 -28.63
N VAL A 225 3.49 20.14 -28.78
CA VAL A 225 4.26 21.39 -28.82
C VAL A 225 4.98 21.61 -27.49
N GLN A 226 4.30 21.36 -26.37
CA GLN A 226 4.88 21.48 -25.04
C GLN A 226 6.02 20.46 -24.85
N LEU A 227 5.79 19.18 -25.16
CA LEU A 227 6.80 18.13 -25.03
C LEU A 227 8.01 18.39 -25.94
N GLU A 228 7.80 18.85 -27.17
CA GLU A 228 8.89 19.22 -28.07
C GLU A 228 9.75 20.37 -27.52
N ASN A 229 9.14 21.35 -26.84
CA ASN A 229 9.88 22.46 -26.23
C ASN A 229 10.89 21.97 -25.19
N PHE A 230 10.46 21.09 -24.27
CA PHE A 230 11.34 20.51 -23.25
C PHE A 230 12.38 19.56 -23.85
N LYS A 231 11.99 18.71 -24.81
CA LYS A 231 12.88 17.72 -25.43
C LYS A 231 14.01 18.34 -26.24
N LYS A 232 13.77 19.48 -26.90
CA LYS A 232 14.84 20.21 -27.63
C LYS A 232 15.98 20.62 -26.71
N SER A 233 15.68 20.80 -25.42
CA SER A 233 16.64 21.07 -24.34
C SER A 233 17.17 19.82 -23.63
N GLY A 234 16.79 18.62 -24.06
CA GLY A 234 17.17 17.36 -23.41
C GLY A 234 16.54 17.13 -22.04
N ILE A 235 15.45 17.87 -21.71
CA ILE A 235 14.73 17.77 -20.44
C ILE A 235 13.73 16.60 -20.52
N GLN A 236 13.77 15.71 -19.53
CA GLN A 236 12.85 14.58 -19.40
C GLN A 236 11.48 15.06 -18.92
N VAL A 237 10.39 14.55 -19.48
CA VAL A 237 9.04 15.01 -19.14
C VAL A 237 8.16 13.88 -18.65
N ALA A 238 7.57 14.09 -17.47
CA ALA A 238 6.51 13.28 -16.90
C ALA A 238 5.16 13.97 -17.08
N VAL A 239 4.12 13.20 -17.40
CA VAL A 239 2.76 13.74 -17.60
C VAL A 239 1.80 13.05 -16.64
N ALA A 240 1.20 13.82 -15.74
CA ALA A 240 0.04 13.41 -14.97
C ALA A 240 -1.17 13.36 -15.91
N ALA A 241 -1.82 12.20 -16.07
CA ALA A 241 -2.92 12.03 -17.01
C ALA A 241 -4.15 11.36 -16.41
N ASP A 242 -5.33 11.82 -16.81
CA ASP A 242 -6.59 11.16 -16.43
C ASP A 242 -6.80 9.89 -17.28
N ILE A 243 -6.93 8.75 -16.61
CA ILE A 243 -7.00 7.44 -17.25
C ILE A 243 -8.21 7.25 -18.17
N LEU A 244 -9.36 7.89 -17.89
CA LEU A 244 -10.55 7.79 -18.73
C LEU A 244 -10.43 8.69 -19.96
N SER A 245 -9.84 9.87 -19.81
CA SER A 245 -9.57 10.78 -20.92
C SER A 245 -8.71 10.11 -21.99
N LEU A 246 -7.75 9.29 -21.59
CA LEU A 246 -6.86 8.55 -22.48
C LEU A 246 -7.58 7.49 -23.31
N VAL A 247 -8.83 7.13 -23.00
CA VAL A 247 -9.63 6.28 -23.90
C VAL A 247 -9.94 7.01 -25.22
N LEU A 248 -10.06 8.34 -25.21
CA LEU A 248 -10.37 9.16 -26.39
C LEU A 248 -9.17 10.00 -26.87
N LEU A 249 -8.37 10.52 -25.95
CA LEU A 249 -7.27 11.44 -26.24
C LEU A 249 -5.99 10.70 -26.63
N LYS A 250 -5.17 11.35 -27.46
CA LYS A 250 -3.83 10.87 -27.80
C LYS A 250 -3.03 10.57 -26.55
N SER A 251 -2.33 9.44 -26.55
CA SER A 251 -1.55 9.01 -25.39
C SER A 251 -0.29 9.88 -25.24
N PRO A 252 0.07 10.34 -24.03
CA PRO A 252 1.27 11.16 -23.85
C PRO A 252 2.56 10.44 -24.27
N GLY A 253 2.62 9.11 -24.13
CA GLY A 253 3.75 8.29 -24.60
C GLY A 253 3.93 8.35 -26.11
N SER A 254 2.85 8.33 -26.90
CA SER A 254 2.92 8.52 -28.37
C SER A 254 3.39 9.92 -28.78
N MET A 255 3.11 10.92 -27.94
CA MET A 255 3.62 12.29 -28.07
C MET A 255 5.04 12.44 -27.47
N GLY A 256 5.55 11.34 -26.91
CA GLY A 256 6.91 11.06 -26.46
C GLY A 256 7.23 11.53 -25.05
N ALA A 257 6.24 11.64 -24.15
CA ALA A 257 6.53 11.72 -22.72
C ALA A 257 7.45 10.56 -22.28
N ASP A 258 8.27 10.79 -21.27
CA ASP A 258 9.18 9.78 -20.71
C ASP A 258 8.50 8.95 -19.62
N VAL A 259 7.56 9.58 -18.91
CA VAL A 259 6.73 8.99 -17.85
C VAL A 259 5.29 9.46 -17.99
N VAL A 260 4.33 8.57 -17.75
CA VAL A 260 2.92 8.93 -17.57
C VAL A 260 2.43 8.31 -16.27
N PHE A 261 1.78 9.12 -15.44
CA PHE A 261 1.25 8.69 -14.15
C PHE A 261 -0.11 9.31 -13.88
N GLY A 262 -0.82 8.85 -12.87
CA GLY A 262 -2.13 9.39 -12.48
C GLY A 262 -2.87 8.44 -11.55
N SER A 263 -4.14 8.74 -11.27
CA SER A 263 -5.03 7.85 -10.51
C SER A 263 -5.85 6.93 -11.42
N SER A 264 -6.00 5.66 -11.03
CA SER A 264 -6.96 4.74 -11.68
C SER A 264 -8.34 4.72 -10.99
N GLN A 265 -8.62 5.66 -10.07
CA GLN A 265 -9.83 5.67 -9.24
C GLN A 265 -11.12 5.56 -10.05
N ARG A 266 -11.26 6.37 -11.11
CA ARG A 266 -12.49 6.44 -11.91
C ARG A 266 -12.74 5.22 -12.80
N PHE A 267 -11.89 4.19 -12.71
CA PHE A 267 -12.16 2.86 -13.26
C PHE A 267 -12.78 1.98 -12.17
N GLY A 268 -13.99 2.36 -11.73
CA GLY A 268 -14.80 1.54 -10.83
C GLY A 268 -14.25 1.34 -9.42
N VAL A 269 -13.60 2.36 -8.84
CA VAL A 269 -13.20 2.38 -7.41
C VAL A 269 -13.88 3.55 -6.70
N PRO A 270 -14.50 3.37 -5.51
CA PRO A 270 -15.17 4.47 -4.81
C PRO A 270 -14.23 5.64 -4.49
N MET A 271 -14.75 6.88 -4.47
CA MET A 271 -13.93 8.06 -4.08
C MET A 271 -13.42 7.97 -2.64
N GLY A 272 -14.20 7.36 -1.73
CA GLY A 272 -13.75 6.97 -0.40
C GLY A 272 -13.22 8.12 0.47
N TYR A 273 -13.67 9.34 0.23
CA TYR A 273 -13.16 10.56 0.87
C TYR A 273 -11.64 10.71 0.80
N GLY A 274 -11.02 10.20 -0.28
CA GLY A 274 -9.59 10.34 -0.56
C GLY A 274 -8.91 9.05 -1.02
N GLY A 275 -9.47 7.89 -0.67
CA GLY A 275 -8.89 6.60 -1.04
C GLY A 275 -9.49 5.42 -0.27
N PRO A 276 -8.99 4.21 -0.53
CA PRO A 276 -7.75 3.94 -1.27
C PRO A 276 -7.95 3.88 -2.79
N HIS A 277 -6.95 4.31 -3.56
CA HIS A 277 -6.92 4.24 -5.02
C HIS A 277 -5.54 3.84 -5.51
N ALA A 278 -5.45 3.01 -6.55
CA ALA A 278 -4.17 2.73 -7.19
C ALA A 278 -3.75 3.90 -8.08
N ALA A 279 -2.59 4.49 -7.78
CA ALA A 279 -1.92 5.34 -8.75
C ALA A 279 -1.18 4.47 -9.77
N PHE A 280 -1.30 4.80 -11.04
CA PHE A 280 -0.55 4.15 -12.10
C PHE A 280 0.73 4.93 -12.40
N PHE A 281 1.77 4.22 -12.82
CA PHE A 281 3.04 4.81 -13.23
C PHE A 281 3.64 3.97 -14.36
N ALA A 282 3.78 4.58 -15.54
CA ALA A 282 4.41 4.00 -16.70
C ALA A 282 5.59 4.84 -17.16
N ALA A 283 6.61 4.21 -17.72
CA ALA A 283 7.81 4.84 -18.21
C ALA A 283 8.30 4.20 -19.52
N LYS A 284 9.25 4.86 -20.19
CA LYS A 284 10.09 4.21 -21.21
C LYS A 284 10.93 3.09 -20.59
N GLU A 285 11.25 2.08 -21.39
CA GLU A 285 11.99 0.88 -20.94
C GLU A 285 13.38 1.23 -20.38
N ASP A 286 14.01 2.30 -20.87
CA ASP A 286 15.29 2.81 -20.37
C ASP A 286 15.29 3.08 -18.86
N TYR A 287 14.13 3.38 -18.28
CA TYR A 287 13.96 3.63 -16.84
C TYR A 287 13.67 2.38 -16.00
N LYS A 288 13.63 1.16 -16.58
CA LYS A 288 13.25 -0.07 -15.87
C LYS A 288 14.02 -0.34 -14.58
N ARG A 289 15.27 0.13 -14.47
CA ARG A 289 16.12 -0.01 -13.27
C ARG A 289 15.85 1.05 -12.19
N ASN A 290 15.17 2.13 -12.54
CA ASN A 290 14.82 3.25 -11.67
C ASN A 290 13.32 3.28 -11.32
N MET A 291 12.50 2.42 -11.93
CA MET A 291 11.07 2.32 -11.64
C MET A 291 10.79 2.13 -10.14
N PRO A 292 9.86 2.91 -9.56
CA PRO A 292 9.41 2.75 -8.18
C PRO A 292 8.39 1.58 -8.07
N GLY A 293 8.40 0.92 -6.92
CA GLY A 293 7.44 -0.13 -6.59
C GLY A 293 7.60 -1.45 -7.36
N ARG A 294 6.62 -2.33 -7.18
CA ARG A 294 6.57 -3.69 -7.76
C ARG A 294 6.29 -3.65 -9.26
N ILE A 295 6.81 -4.62 -9.98
CA ILE A 295 6.48 -4.88 -11.39
C ILE A 295 6.18 -6.36 -11.51
N ILE A 296 5.10 -6.73 -12.20
CA ILE A 296 4.79 -8.13 -12.53
C ILE A 296 5.40 -8.45 -13.89
N GLY A 297 6.08 -9.60 -13.96
CA GLY A 297 6.70 -10.11 -15.18
C GLY A 297 6.33 -11.56 -15.46
N VAL A 298 6.37 -11.91 -16.75
CA VAL A 298 6.21 -13.28 -17.25
C VAL A 298 7.53 -14.03 -17.10
N SER A 299 7.43 -15.30 -16.71
CA SER A 299 8.52 -16.26 -16.65
C SER A 299 7.98 -17.65 -17.01
N LYS A 300 8.73 -18.69 -16.65
CA LYS A 300 8.33 -20.09 -16.75
C LYS A 300 8.49 -20.82 -15.42
N ASP A 301 7.77 -21.91 -15.24
CA ASP A 301 7.95 -22.83 -14.12
C ASP A 301 8.95 -23.96 -14.44
N ALA A 302 9.22 -24.81 -13.46
CA ALA A 302 10.13 -25.95 -13.59
C ALA A 302 9.71 -27.00 -14.64
N ASP A 303 8.47 -26.91 -15.12
CA ASP A 303 7.90 -27.75 -16.16
C ASP A 303 7.80 -27.03 -17.52
N ASP A 304 8.47 -25.87 -17.65
CA ASP A 304 8.47 -24.97 -18.80
C ASP A 304 7.09 -24.33 -19.12
N ASN A 305 6.12 -24.43 -18.21
CA ASN A 305 4.83 -23.75 -18.36
C ASN A 305 4.97 -22.25 -18.08
N LEU A 306 4.09 -21.44 -18.68
CA LEU A 306 4.01 -20.01 -18.36
C LEU A 306 3.70 -19.78 -16.87
N ALA A 307 4.48 -18.93 -16.22
CA ALA A 307 4.28 -18.53 -14.83
C ALA A 307 4.55 -17.04 -14.63
N LEU A 308 3.86 -16.41 -13.70
CA LEU A 308 4.01 -14.99 -13.36
C LEU A 308 4.81 -14.81 -12.07
N ARG A 309 5.52 -13.70 -11.93
CA ARG A 309 6.24 -13.31 -10.70
C ARG A 309 6.38 -11.79 -10.57
N MET A 310 6.75 -11.29 -9.39
CA MET A 310 7.22 -9.91 -9.25
C MET A 310 8.63 -9.78 -9.83
N ALA A 311 8.89 -9.01 -10.88
CA ALA A 311 10.16 -8.85 -11.61
C ALA A 311 11.08 -7.73 -11.05
N LEU A 312 12.39 -7.86 -11.28
CA LEU A 312 13.42 -6.87 -10.92
C LEU A 312 13.37 -6.41 -9.45
N GLN A 313 13.15 -7.33 -8.51
CA GLN A 313 12.95 -7.02 -7.09
C GLN A 313 14.16 -6.34 -6.43
N THR A 314 15.36 -6.44 -7.01
CA THR A 314 16.56 -5.76 -6.51
C THR A 314 16.46 -4.23 -6.51
N ARG A 315 15.41 -3.64 -7.08
CA ARG A 315 15.12 -2.19 -6.96
C ARG A 315 14.50 -1.81 -5.61
N GLU A 316 13.85 -2.76 -4.95
CA GLU A 316 12.96 -2.53 -3.82
C GLU A 316 13.71 -2.49 -2.47
N GLN A 317 13.07 -1.84 -1.49
CA GLN A 317 13.63 -1.56 -0.16
C GLN A 317 14.13 -2.80 0.60
N HIS A 318 13.48 -3.96 0.43
CA HIS A 318 13.81 -5.17 1.19
C HIS A 318 15.15 -5.80 0.74
N ILE A 319 15.65 -5.43 -0.44
CA ILE A 319 16.97 -5.84 -0.94
C ILE A 319 17.97 -4.69 -0.87
N LYS A 320 17.60 -3.50 -1.39
CA LYS A 320 18.53 -2.38 -1.57
C LYS A 320 18.57 -1.35 -0.45
N ARG A 321 17.65 -1.41 0.52
CA ARG A 321 17.63 -0.51 1.70
C ARG A 321 17.76 0.97 1.30
N ASP A 322 18.78 1.68 1.80
CA ASP A 322 19.10 3.08 1.49
C ASP A 322 19.30 3.39 0.00
N LYS A 323 19.62 2.37 -0.81
CA LYS A 323 19.86 2.50 -2.26
C LYS A 323 18.67 2.07 -3.12
N ALA A 324 17.52 1.82 -2.50
CA ALA A 324 16.30 1.46 -3.22
C ALA A 324 15.81 2.63 -4.08
N THR A 325 14.99 2.34 -5.10
CA THR A 325 14.44 3.39 -5.96
C THR A 325 13.40 4.25 -5.25
N SER A 326 12.75 3.70 -4.23
CA SER A 326 11.73 4.33 -3.38
C SER A 326 11.66 3.58 -2.04
N ASN A 327 11.07 4.21 -1.02
CA ASN A 327 10.76 3.57 0.26
C ASN A 327 9.46 2.73 0.22
N ILE A 328 8.69 2.79 -0.88
CA ILE A 328 7.39 2.11 -0.97
C ILE A 328 7.51 0.60 -0.70
N CYS A 329 6.60 0.08 0.14
CA CYS A 329 6.46 -1.35 0.44
C CYS A 329 5.01 -1.79 0.19
N THR A 330 4.07 -1.55 1.12
CA THR A 330 2.64 -1.67 0.82
C THR A 330 2.25 -0.64 -0.23
N ALA A 331 1.50 -1.05 -1.26
CA ALA A 331 1.02 -0.18 -2.33
C ALA A 331 -0.52 -0.20 -2.35
N GLN A 332 -1.15 -0.38 -3.52
CA GLN A 332 -2.61 -0.34 -3.70
C GLN A 332 -3.11 -1.51 -4.58
N ALA A 333 -2.56 -2.70 -4.36
CA ALA A 333 -2.75 -3.87 -5.22
C ALA A 333 -4.23 -4.24 -5.44
N LEU A 334 -5.05 -4.32 -4.39
CA LEU A 334 -6.47 -4.64 -4.51
C LEU A 334 -7.23 -3.66 -5.42
N LEU A 335 -6.86 -2.38 -5.36
CA LEU A 335 -7.53 -1.34 -6.14
C LEU A 335 -7.04 -1.31 -7.59
N ALA A 336 -5.78 -1.71 -7.82
CA ALA A 336 -5.27 -1.99 -9.17
C ALA A 336 -5.98 -3.20 -9.80
N VAL A 337 -6.28 -4.23 -9.00
CA VAL A 337 -7.12 -5.36 -9.43
C VAL A 337 -8.53 -4.87 -9.77
N MET A 338 -9.18 -4.08 -8.92
CA MET A 338 -10.51 -3.55 -9.24
C MET A 338 -10.52 -2.75 -10.55
N ALA A 339 -9.54 -1.86 -10.75
CA ALA A 339 -9.43 -1.05 -11.96
C ALA A 339 -9.16 -1.89 -13.22
N SER A 340 -8.34 -2.94 -13.14
CA SER A 340 -8.12 -3.84 -14.29
C SER A 340 -9.37 -4.66 -14.60
N MET A 341 -10.09 -5.10 -13.57
CA MET A 341 -11.35 -5.83 -13.73
C MET A 341 -12.46 -4.96 -14.32
N TYR A 342 -12.46 -3.66 -14.01
CA TYR A 342 -13.35 -2.68 -14.63
C TYR A 342 -13.11 -2.60 -16.14
N ALA A 343 -11.85 -2.43 -16.57
CA ALA A 343 -11.50 -2.43 -17.99
C ALA A 343 -11.79 -3.77 -18.68
N VAL A 344 -11.56 -4.90 -18.01
CA VAL A 344 -11.90 -6.24 -18.52
C VAL A 344 -13.41 -6.40 -18.73
N TYR A 345 -14.21 -5.88 -17.80
CA TYR A 345 -15.67 -6.01 -17.85
C TYR A 345 -16.29 -5.15 -18.95
N HIS A 346 -15.85 -3.90 -19.09
CA HIS A 346 -16.39 -2.97 -20.07
C HIS A 346 -15.81 -3.19 -21.48
N GLY A 347 -14.55 -3.61 -21.58
CA GLY A 347 -13.85 -3.74 -22.86
C GLY A 347 -13.73 -2.43 -23.64
N PRO A 348 -13.16 -2.45 -24.85
CA PRO A 348 -12.89 -1.25 -25.63
C PRO A 348 -14.15 -0.41 -25.91
N ASP A 349 -15.24 -1.05 -26.32
CA ASP A 349 -16.48 -0.35 -26.66
C ASP A 349 -17.16 0.26 -25.42
N GLY A 350 -17.23 -0.49 -24.32
CA GLY A 350 -17.81 0.00 -23.06
C GLY A 350 -17.02 1.18 -22.50
N MET A 351 -15.69 1.08 -22.48
CA MET A 351 -14.83 2.17 -22.04
C MET A 351 -14.99 3.42 -22.90
N LYS A 352 -15.07 3.26 -24.24
CA LYS A 352 -15.31 4.38 -25.16
C LYS A 352 -16.67 5.02 -24.97
N ASN A 353 -17.72 4.22 -24.72
CA ASN A 353 -19.06 4.71 -24.44
C ASN A 353 -19.10 5.54 -23.15
N ILE A 354 -18.43 5.07 -22.09
CA ILE A 354 -18.34 5.79 -20.82
C ILE A 354 -17.59 7.11 -20.98
N ALA A 355 -16.41 7.09 -21.63
CA ALA A 355 -15.65 8.32 -21.88
C ALA A 355 -16.43 9.32 -22.75
N SER A 356 -17.14 8.84 -23.77
CA SER A 356 -17.97 9.68 -24.65
C SER A 356 -19.19 10.23 -23.92
N HIS A 357 -19.83 9.45 -23.06
CA HIS A 357 -20.95 9.89 -22.22
C HIS A 357 -20.54 11.06 -21.34
N VAL A 358 -19.46 10.90 -20.58
CA VAL A 358 -18.93 11.95 -19.69
C VAL A 358 -18.57 13.21 -20.47
N HIS A 359 -17.85 13.07 -21.59
CA HIS A 359 -17.51 14.19 -22.46
C HIS A 359 -18.76 14.90 -22.99
N ASN A 360 -19.78 14.16 -23.43
CA ASN A 360 -21.00 14.74 -23.96
C ASN A 360 -21.76 15.58 -22.91
N LEU A 361 -21.82 15.15 -21.66
CA LEU A 361 -22.44 15.92 -20.58
C LEU A 361 -21.71 17.26 -20.35
N ALA A 362 -20.38 17.22 -20.35
CA ALA A 362 -19.56 18.42 -20.24
C ALA A 362 -19.79 19.35 -21.45
N SER A 363 -19.74 18.82 -22.68
CA SER A 363 -19.95 19.59 -23.91
C SER A 363 -21.34 20.24 -23.98
N LEU A 364 -22.40 19.54 -23.58
CA LEU A 364 -23.75 20.09 -23.53
C LEU A 364 -23.87 21.23 -22.52
N THR A 365 -23.24 21.08 -21.35
CA THR A 365 -23.18 22.11 -20.33
C THR A 365 -22.42 23.34 -20.84
N ALA A 366 -21.23 23.15 -21.40
CA ALA A 366 -20.42 24.22 -21.95
C ALA A 366 -21.16 25.01 -23.04
N ASN A 367 -21.81 24.31 -23.98
CA ASN A 367 -22.55 24.95 -25.06
C ASN A 367 -23.76 25.75 -24.56
N GLY A 368 -24.47 25.25 -23.54
CA GLY A 368 -25.56 26.01 -22.91
C GLY A 368 -25.05 27.29 -22.22
N LEU A 369 -23.94 27.20 -21.50
CA LEU A 369 -23.30 28.35 -20.84
C LEU A 369 -22.82 29.39 -21.86
N VAL A 370 -22.15 28.97 -22.93
CA VAL A 370 -21.66 29.87 -24.00
C VAL A 370 -22.83 30.52 -24.74
N ALA A 371 -23.91 29.78 -25.02
CA ALA A 371 -25.11 30.34 -25.65
C ALA A 371 -25.77 31.43 -24.80
N LYS A 372 -25.62 31.36 -23.46
CA LYS A 372 -26.05 32.39 -22.51
C LYS A 372 -25.10 33.60 -22.44
N GLY A 373 -23.93 33.53 -23.09
CA GLY A 373 -22.88 34.55 -23.04
C GLY A 373 -21.93 34.41 -21.85
N ILE A 374 -21.90 33.23 -21.19
CA ILE A 374 -20.94 32.95 -20.12
C ILE A 374 -19.62 32.52 -20.74
N ASN A 375 -18.53 33.14 -20.29
CA ASN A 375 -17.19 32.87 -20.79
C ASN A 375 -16.61 31.61 -20.14
N LEU A 376 -16.02 30.75 -20.97
CA LEU A 376 -15.25 29.59 -20.55
C LEU A 376 -13.77 29.81 -20.87
N LYS A 377 -12.88 29.22 -20.07
CA LYS A 377 -11.42 29.33 -20.29
C LYS A 377 -10.97 28.68 -21.60
N SER A 378 -11.62 27.58 -21.98
CA SER A 378 -11.35 26.84 -23.21
C SER A 378 -12.60 26.08 -23.63
N MET A 379 -12.75 25.87 -24.95
CA MET A 379 -13.71 24.91 -25.52
C MET A 379 -13.09 23.54 -25.78
N ASN A 380 -11.77 23.39 -25.56
CA ASN A 380 -11.05 22.13 -25.66
C ASN A 380 -10.89 21.57 -24.25
N PHE A 381 -11.78 20.67 -23.87
CA PHE A 381 -11.77 19.95 -22.60
C PHE A 381 -12.28 18.52 -22.79
N PHE A 382 -11.94 17.63 -21.85
CA PHE A 382 -12.52 16.29 -21.81
C PHE A 382 -13.83 16.30 -21.01
N ASP A 383 -13.77 16.39 -19.69
CA ASP A 383 -14.92 16.30 -18.78
C ASP A 383 -15.05 17.49 -17.84
N THR A 384 -14.06 18.38 -17.85
CA THR A 384 -13.92 19.46 -16.88
C THR A 384 -14.03 20.81 -17.58
N ILE A 385 -14.97 21.65 -17.16
CA ILE A 385 -15.21 22.97 -17.73
C ILE A 385 -14.76 24.02 -16.72
N CYS A 386 -14.00 25.03 -17.17
CA CYS A 386 -13.62 26.18 -16.35
C CYS A 386 -14.40 27.43 -16.79
N ILE A 387 -15.22 27.94 -15.87
CA ILE A 387 -16.11 29.10 -16.04
C ILE A 387 -15.44 30.34 -15.43
N ILE A 388 -15.43 31.44 -16.18
CA ILE A 388 -14.74 32.69 -15.80
C ILE A 388 -15.76 33.80 -15.52
N GLY A 389 -15.47 34.65 -14.52
CA GLY A 389 -16.17 35.92 -14.30
C GLY A 389 -17.56 35.79 -13.69
N GLN A 390 -17.83 34.71 -12.94
CA GLN A 390 -19.07 34.50 -12.21
C GLN A 390 -18.89 34.75 -10.70
N ASP A 391 -19.97 35.09 -10.01
CA ASP A 391 -19.97 35.23 -8.55
C ASP A 391 -19.99 33.85 -7.89
N GLN A 392 -18.82 33.39 -7.43
CA GLN A 392 -18.64 32.10 -6.77
C GLN A 392 -19.57 31.89 -5.57
N LEU A 393 -19.82 32.92 -4.76
CA LEU A 393 -20.67 32.79 -3.57
C LEU A 393 -22.13 32.56 -3.95
N LYS A 394 -22.63 33.33 -4.93
CA LYS A 394 -23.99 33.17 -5.44
C LYS A 394 -24.19 31.81 -6.11
N ILE A 395 -23.24 31.38 -6.94
CA ILE A 395 -23.29 30.07 -7.60
C ILE A 395 -23.23 28.94 -6.57
N ARG A 396 -22.36 29.05 -5.57
CA ARG A 396 -22.24 28.07 -4.50
C ARG A 396 -23.52 27.86 -3.72
N ALA A 397 -24.15 28.93 -3.28
CA ALA A 397 -25.42 28.84 -2.55
C ALA A 397 -26.51 28.14 -3.38
N LYS A 398 -26.61 28.45 -4.68
CA LYS A 398 -27.55 27.77 -5.60
C LYS A 398 -27.20 26.29 -5.78
N ALA A 399 -25.93 25.96 -6.04
CA ALA A 399 -25.49 24.57 -6.23
C ALA A 399 -25.72 23.71 -5.00
N GLU A 400 -25.32 24.19 -3.82
CA GLU A 400 -25.50 23.47 -2.55
C GLU A 400 -26.99 23.28 -2.21
N SER A 401 -27.87 24.21 -2.60
CA SER A 401 -29.32 24.07 -2.44
C SER A 401 -29.94 22.96 -3.31
N LEU A 402 -29.25 22.57 -4.38
CA LEU A 402 -29.62 21.47 -5.27
C LEU A 402 -28.84 20.17 -4.98
N GLY A 403 -28.06 20.12 -3.89
CA GLY A 403 -27.29 18.94 -3.55
C GLY A 403 -26.07 18.71 -4.45
N MET A 404 -25.47 19.79 -4.99
CA MET A 404 -24.34 19.74 -5.91
C MET A 404 -23.12 20.50 -5.36
N ASN A 405 -21.93 19.93 -5.55
CA ASN A 405 -20.66 20.59 -5.22
C ASN A 405 -19.86 20.89 -6.48
N PHE A 406 -19.32 22.11 -6.59
CA PHE A 406 -18.40 22.54 -7.64
C PHE A 406 -17.05 22.89 -7.02
N ASN A 407 -16.00 23.02 -7.83
CA ASN A 407 -14.72 23.53 -7.38
C ASN A 407 -14.67 25.06 -7.57
N TYR A 408 -14.34 25.79 -6.50
CA TYR A 408 -14.24 27.25 -6.48
C TYR A 408 -12.76 27.63 -6.36
N VAL A 409 -12.16 28.04 -7.48
CA VAL A 409 -10.72 28.33 -7.56
C VAL A 409 -10.43 29.70 -6.93
N PRO A 410 -9.35 29.88 -6.16
CA PRO A 410 -9.07 31.16 -5.48
C PRO A 410 -8.96 32.39 -6.39
N ASN A 411 -8.70 32.21 -7.69
CA ASN A 411 -8.64 33.29 -8.67
C ASN A 411 -10.02 33.79 -9.16
N GLY A 412 -11.12 33.19 -8.67
CA GLY A 412 -12.49 33.52 -9.05
C GLY A 412 -13.12 32.57 -10.07
N ASP A 413 -12.36 31.63 -10.64
CA ASP A 413 -12.88 30.66 -11.61
C ASP A 413 -13.69 29.54 -10.92
N ILE A 414 -14.63 28.94 -11.64
CA ILE A 414 -15.39 27.77 -11.17
C ILE A 414 -15.12 26.62 -12.12
N THR A 415 -14.68 25.47 -11.60
CA THR A 415 -14.52 24.26 -12.42
C THR A 415 -15.59 23.22 -12.11
N LEU A 416 -16.09 22.57 -13.17
CA LEU A 416 -17.12 21.53 -13.14
C LEU A 416 -16.60 20.28 -13.82
N SER A 417 -16.34 19.21 -13.07
CA SER A 417 -15.86 17.92 -13.60
C SER A 417 -16.98 16.88 -13.61
N PHE A 418 -17.26 16.30 -14.77
CA PHE A 418 -18.29 15.27 -14.91
C PHE A 418 -17.74 13.86 -14.63
N GLY A 419 -18.49 13.07 -13.86
CA GLY A 419 -18.26 11.66 -13.63
C GLY A 419 -19.24 10.78 -14.41
N GLU A 420 -19.00 9.46 -14.34
CA GLU A 420 -19.81 8.44 -15.01
C GLU A 420 -21.30 8.43 -14.59
N PRO A 421 -21.69 8.56 -13.31
CA PRO A 421 -23.09 8.46 -12.91
C PRO A 421 -23.93 9.72 -13.20
N HIS A 422 -23.31 10.80 -13.65
CA HIS A 422 -24.03 12.02 -13.99
C HIS A 422 -24.93 11.84 -15.21
N THR A 423 -25.96 12.69 -15.30
CA THR A 423 -27.06 12.54 -16.26
C THR A 423 -27.39 13.85 -16.99
N LEU A 424 -28.26 13.78 -17.99
CA LEU A 424 -28.81 14.97 -18.66
C LEU A 424 -29.67 15.86 -17.74
N GLU A 425 -30.23 15.28 -16.67
CA GLU A 425 -30.94 16.04 -15.64
C GLU A 425 -29.97 16.88 -14.81
N ASP A 426 -28.78 16.35 -14.54
CA ASP A 426 -27.71 17.09 -13.87
C ASP A 426 -27.23 18.26 -14.72
N VAL A 427 -27.03 18.05 -16.02
CA VAL A 427 -26.75 19.13 -16.98
C VAL A 427 -27.83 20.20 -16.93
N SER A 428 -29.10 19.80 -16.91
CA SER A 428 -30.23 20.73 -16.85
C SER A 428 -30.23 21.56 -15.56
N SER A 429 -29.94 20.91 -14.44
CA SER A 429 -29.87 21.53 -13.12
C SER A 429 -28.70 22.51 -13.03
N ILE A 430 -27.52 22.13 -13.54
CA ILE A 430 -26.35 23.01 -13.63
C ILE A 430 -26.69 24.24 -14.48
N LEU A 431 -27.22 24.07 -15.69
CA LEU A 431 -27.59 25.20 -16.55
C LEU A 431 -28.60 26.14 -15.85
N SER A 432 -29.54 25.61 -15.07
CA SER A 432 -30.49 26.43 -14.30
C SER A 432 -29.82 27.28 -13.22
N ILE A 433 -28.74 26.80 -12.58
CA ILE A 433 -27.95 27.57 -11.60
C ILE A 433 -27.38 28.84 -12.25
N PHE A 434 -26.92 28.70 -13.49
CA PHE A 434 -26.37 29.77 -14.33
C PHE A 434 -27.41 30.52 -15.17
N GLU A 435 -28.71 30.22 -15.00
CA GLU A 435 -29.81 30.85 -15.75
C GLU A 435 -29.64 30.70 -17.29
N ALA A 436 -29.06 29.58 -17.71
CA ALA A 436 -28.79 29.20 -19.09
C ALA A 436 -29.80 28.16 -19.59
N ASP A 437 -30.07 28.17 -20.89
CA ASP A 437 -30.98 27.23 -21.54
C ASP A 437 -30.24 25.98 -22.05
N LYS A 438 -30.99 24.89 -22.25
CA LYS A 438 -30.45 23.66 -22.82
C LYS A 438 -30.00 23.89 -24.27
N SER A 439 -28.81 23.40 -24.60
CA SER A 439 -28.37 23.26 -25.98
C SER A 439 -28.68 21.85 -26.51
N SER A 440 -29.11 21.75 -27.77
CA SER A 440 -29.23 20.47 -28.47
C SER A 440 -27.92 20.02 -29.14
N ASN A 441 -26.91 20.90 -29.19
CA ASN A 441 -25.67 20.65 -29.90
C ASN A 441 -24.60 20.17 -28.92
N SER A 442 -24.15 18.93 -29.07
CA SER A 442 -22.90 18.43 -28.49
C SER A 442 -21.76 18.67 -29.49
N SER A 443 -20.69 19.34 -29.07
CA SER A 443 -19.47 19.46 -29.85
C SER A 443 -18.56 18.27 -29.54
N LEU A 444 -18.00 17.65 -30.58
CA LEU A 444 -16.93 16.67 -30.44
C LEU A 444 -15.61 17.39 -30.13
N LEU A 445 -14.76 16.77 -29.31
CA LEU A 445 -13.33 17.09 -29.24
C LEU A 445 -12.75 17.21 -30.66
N SER A 446 -11.91 18.23 -30.88
CA SER A 446 -11.22 18.41 -32.15
C SER A 446 -10.43 17.15 -32.51
N THR A 447 -10.51 16.74 -33.78
CA THR A 447 -9.87 15.51 -34.29
C THR A 447 -8.35 15.49 -34.07
N GLN A 448 -7.72 16.65 -33.91
CA GLN A 448 -6.30 16.77 -33.62
C GLN A 448 -5.91 16.20 -32.24
N TYR A 449 -6.83 16.18 -31.27
CA TYR A 449 -6.58 15.66 -29.91
C TYR A 449 -6.97 14.20 -29.74
N LEU A 450 -7.80 13.67 -30.64
CA LEU A 450 -8.28 12.30 -30.57
C LEU A 450 -7.17 11.30 -30.93
N ARG A 451 -7.11 10.20 -30.19
CA ARG A 451 -6.24 9.08 -30.53
C ARG A 451 -6.77 8.33 -31.75
N THR A 452 -5.85 7.72 -32.48
CA THR A 452 -6.16 6.93 -33.70
C THR A 452 -5.78 5.47 -33.57
N ASP A 453 -4.96 5.14 -32.58
CA ASP A 453 -4.56 3.78 -32.22
C ASP A 453 -5.61 3.11 -31.33
N SER A 454 -5.71 1.79 -31.45
CA SER A 454 -6.63 0.97 -30.64
C SER A 454 -6.08 0.71 -29.25
N VAL A 455 -6.97 0.59 -28.28
CA VAL A 455 -6.67 0.18 -26.89
C VAL A 455 -7.55 -0.97 -26.46
N PHE A 456 -7.12 -1.64 -25.39
CA PHE A 456 -7.71 -2.85 -24.85
C PHE A 456 -7.74 -3.97 -25.90
N THR A 457 -6.65 -4.12 -26.64
CA THR A 457 -6.50 -5.03 -27.79
C THR A 457 -6.26 -6.47 -27.35
N HIS A 458 -5.69 -6.69 -26.17
CA HIS A 458 -5.48 -8.04 -25.64
C HIS A 458 -6.82 -8.78 -25.42
N ALA A 459 -6.83 -10.09 -25.64
CA ALA A 459 -8.05 -10.91 -25.57
C ALA A 459 -8.74 -10.88 -24.19
N VAL A 460 -7.98 -10.64 -23.11
CA VAL A 460 -8.53 -10.52 -21.74
C VAL A 460 -9.59 -9.42 -21.65
N PHE A 461 -9.39 -8.29 -22.35
CA PHE A 461 -10.33 -7.17 -22.35
C PHE A 461 -11.52 -7.38 -23.31
N ASN A 462 -11.56 -8.50 -24.03
CA ASN A 462 -12.56 -8.80 -25.06
C ASN A 462 -13.36 -10.09 -24.77
N SER A 463 -13.11 -10.75 -23.64
CA SER A 463 -13.62 -12.10 -23.37
C SER A 463 -14.72 -12.18 -22.31
N TYR A 464 -14.78 -11.24 -21.35
CA TYR A 464 -15.51 -11.40 -20.08
C TYR A 464 -16.61 -10.35 -19.81
N HIS A 465 -17.28 -9.85 -20.86
CA HIS A 465 -18.22 -8.72 -20.73
C HIS A 465 -19.60 -9.06 -20.14
N SER A 466 -20.00 -10.33 -20.09
CA SER A 466 -21.23 -10.71 -19.38
C SER A 466 -20.93 -10.98 -17.92
N GLU A 467 -21.85 -10.63 -17.03
CA GLU A 467 -21.67 -10.80 -15.58
C GLU A 467 -21.30 -12.25 -15.21
N SER A 468 -21.96 -13.25 -15.80
CA SER A 468 -21.62 -14.67 -15.59
C SER A 468 -20.20 -15.04 -16.02
N LYS A 469 -19.70 -14.46 -17.12
CA LYS A 469 -18.31 -14.68 -17.55
C LYS A 469 -17.33 -13.98 -16.61
N MET A 470 -17.67 -12.76 -16.18
CA MET A 470 -16.86 -11.99 -15.25
C MET A 470 -16.74 -12.69 -13.89
N MET A 471 -17.86 -13.16 -13.32
CA MET A 471 -17.86 -13.93 -12.07
C MET A 471 -16.98 -15.18 -12.17
N ARG A 472 -17.04 -15.90 -13.30
CA ARG A 472 -16.19 -17.08 -13.54
C ARG A 472 -14.72 -16.71 -13.68
N TYR A 473 -14.40 -15.60 -14.33
CA TYR A 473 -13.03 -15.13 -14.46
C TYR A 473 -12.45 -14.74 -13.10
N LEU A 474 -13.17 -13.93 -12.32
CA LEU A 474 -12.80 -13.54 -10.97
C LEU A 474 -12.57 -14.77 -10.08
N LYS A 475 -13.53 -15.72 -10.07
CA LYS A 475 -13.39 -16.94 -9.25
C LYS A 475 -12.25 -17.84 -9.73
N LYS A 476 -11.98 -17.89 -11.04
CA LYS A 476 -10.83 -18.62 -11.59
C LYS A 476 -9.51 -18.07 -11.08
N LEU A 477 -9.37 -16.74 -11.00
CA LEU A 477 -8.17 -16.11 -10.46
C LEU A 477 -8.08 -16.29 -8.94
N GLU A 478 -9.17 -16.04 -8.22
CA GLU A 478 -9.25 -16.24 -6.76
C GLU A 478 -8.77 -17.65 -6.35
N ASN A 479 -9.22 -18.68 -7.05
CA ASN A 479 -8.86 -20.07 -6.74
C ASN A 479 -7.39 -20.43 -7.05
N LYS A 480 -6.63 -19.55 -7.74
CA LYS A 480 -5.18 -19.71 -7.95
C LYS A 480 -4.35 -19.10 -6.81
N ASP A 481 -5.01 -18.48 -5.84
CA ASP A 481 -4.37 -17.74 -4.76
C ASP A 481 -4.69 -18.37 -3.41
N LEU A 482 -3.64 -18.69 -2.64
CA LEU A 482 -3.81 -19.04 -1.23
C LEU A 482 -3.96 -17.75 -0.42
N SER A 483 -4.96 -17.72 0.45
CA SER A 483 -5.39 -16.59 1.27
C SER A 483 -5.92 -17.08 2.63
N LEU A 484 -6.31 -16.19 3.54
CA LEU A 484 -6.72 -16.56 4.91
C LEU A 484 -8.04 -17.35 4.96
N VAL A 485 -8.76 -17.50 3.84
CA VAL A 485 -9.92 -18.41 3.76
C VAL A 485 -9.51 -19.89 3.68
N HIS A 486 -8.21 -20.18 3.50
CA HIS A 486 -7.68 -21.53 3.32
C HIS A 486 -6.96 -22.04 4.57
N SER A 487 -5.98 -21.27 5.06
CA SER A 487 -5.09 -21.63 6.17
C SER A 487 -4.37 -20.38 6.69
N MET A 488 -3.70 -20.54 7.84
CA MET A 488 -2.81 -19.53 8.39
C MET A 488 -1.73 -19.13 7.37
N ILE A 489 -1.46 -17.83 7.28
CA ILE A 489 -0.32 -17.26 6.54
C ILE A 489 0.65 -16.65 7.57
N PRO A 490 1.63 -17.42 8.09
CA PRO A 490 2.42 -16.99 9.24
C PRO A 490 3.60 -16.07 8.87
N LEU A 491 3.33 -15.03 8.08
CA LEU A 491 4.34 -14.07 7.63
C LEU A 491 4.79 -13.17 8.79
N GLY A 492 6.02 -13.38 9.27
CA GLY A 492 6.69 -12.46 10.20
C GLY A 492 6.66 -11.01 9.72
N SER A 493 6.50 -10.07 10.65
CA SER A 493 6.37 -8.63 10.46
C SER A 493 5.17 -8.21 9.60
N CYS A 494 4.17 -9.08 9.41
CA CYS A 494 3.00 -8.80 8.57
C CYS A 494 1.67 -8.85 9.33
N THR A 495 1.62 -9.52 10.49
CA THR A 495 0.41 -9.66 11.32
C THR A 495 -0.82 -10.05 10.49
N MET A 496 -0.80 -11.25 9.92
CA MET A 496 -1.89 -11.80 9.09
C MET A 496 -3.11 -12.22 9.95
N LYS A 497 -3.67 -11.29 10.71
CA LYS A 497 -4.80 -11.52 11.62
C LYS A 497 -6.14 -11.50 10.88
N LEU A 498 -7.22 -11.78 11.62
CA LEU A 498 -8.58 -11.66 11.10
C LEU A 498 -8.86 -10.24 10.54
N ASN A 499 -9.46 -10.19 9.36
CA ASN A 499 -10.14 -9.02 8.81
C ASN A 499 -11.66 -9.31 8.89
N ALA A 500 -12.34 -8.84 9.93
CA ALA A 500 -13.67 -9.33 10.23
C ALA A 500 -14.74 -8.72 9.32
N ALA A 501 -15.73 -9.51 8.92
CA ALA A 501 -16.81 -9.05 8.04
C ALA A 501 -17.52 -7.79 8.57
N SER A 502 -17.77 -7.72 9.88
CA SER A 502 -18.38 -6.55 10.53
C SER A 502 -17.54 -5.28 10.39
N GLU A 503 -16.21 -5.39 10.36
CA GLU A 503 -15.28 -4.26 10.18
C GLU A 503 -15.29 -3.77 8.73
N LEU A 504 -15.51 -4.67 7.76
CA LEU A 504 -15.45 -4.39 6.33
C LEU A 504 -16.79 -3.90 5.75
N ILE A 505 -17.95 -4.34 6.25
CA ILE A 505 -19.28 -3.91 5.75
C ILE A 505 -19.41 -2.38 5.55
N PRO A 506 -18.92 -1.51 6.46
CA PRO A 506 -19.06 -0.07 6.30
C PRO A 506 -18.35 0.52 5.08
N ILE A 507 -17.31 -0.12 4.54
CA ILE A 507 -16.53 0.44 3.42
C ILE A 507 -17.30 0.44 2.10
N THR A 508 -18.41 -0.29 2.00
CA THR A 508 -19.30 -0.29 0.82
C THR A 508 -20.60 0.48 1.06
N ASN A 509 -20.76 1.10 2.23
CA ASN A 509 -21.86 2.04 2.48
C ASN A 509 -21.63 3.34 1.70
N SER A 510 -22.60 3.72 0.88
CA SER A 510 -22.52 4.92 0.03
C SER A 510 -22.29 6.22 0.80
N GLN A 511 -22.74 6.31 2.05
CA GLN A 511 -22.51 7.47 2.92
C GLN A 511 -21.04 7.69 3.30
N PHE A 512 -20.20 6.67 3.11
CA PHE A 512 -18.75 6.77 3.26
C PHE A 512 -18.04 6.64 1.91
N ALA A 513 -18.40 5.63 1.13
CA ALA A 513 -17.72 5.26 -0.11
C ALA A 513 -17.82 6.33 -1.23
N ASN A 514 -18.93 7.08 -1.28
CA ASN A 514 -19.19 8.03 -2.36
C ASN A 514 -18.85 9.48 -2.00
N MET A 515 -18.22 9.73 -0.85
CA MET A 515 -17.84 11.08 -0.45
C MET A 515 -16.59 11.55 -1.21
N HIS A 516 -16.64 12.77 -1.74
CA HIS A 516 -15.47 13.40 -2.37
C HIS A 516 -14.51 13.97 -1.30
N PRO A 517 -13.17 13.78 -1.39
CA PRO A 517 -12.22 14.18 -0.35
C PRO A 517 -12.24 15.67 0.00
N PHE A 518 -12.59 16.52 -0.97
CA PHE A 518 -12.65 17.96 -0.81
C PHE A 518 -14.08 18.52 -0.67
N ALA A 519 -15.06 17.65 -0.35
CA ALA A 519 -16.41 18.10 -0.02
C ALA A 519 -16.39 19.05 1.20
N PRO A 520 -17.30 20.04 1.28
CA PRO A 520 -17.44 20.91 2.44
C PRO A 520 -17.53 20.13 3.77
N LEU A 521 -16.91 20.67 4.81
CA LEU A 521 -16.78 20.01 6.13
C LEU A 521 -18.14 19.57 6.71
N ASP A 522 -19.17 20.40 6.57
CA ASP A 522 -20.52 20.14 7.09
C ASP A 522 -21.25 19.00 6.38
N GLN A 523 -20.72 18.53 5.25
CA GLN A 523 -21.20 17.37 4.51
C GLN A 523 -20.50 16.07 4.95
N ALA A 524 -19.39 16.14 5.67
CA ALA A 524 -18.57 14.98 6.07
C ALA A 524 -18.53 14.77 7.60
N MET A 525 -19.54 15.25 8.33
CA MET A 525 -19.53 15.24 9.80
C MET A 525 -19.35 13.84 10.41
N GLY A 526 -19.89 12.80 9.78
CA GLY A 526 -19.71 11.41 10.21
C GLY A 526 -18.27 10.93 10.09
N TYR A 527 -17.56 11.32 9.03
CA TYR A 527 -16.12 11.08 8.89
C TYR A 527 -15.32 11.80 9.97
N HIS A 528 -15.59 13.09 10.21
CA HIS A 528 -14.83 13.89 11.18
C HIS A 528 -15.04 13.43 12.63
N GLU A 529 -16.24 12.98 12.98
CA GLU A 529 -16.50 12.35 14.29
C GLU A 529 -15.74 11.01 14.43
N MET A 530 -15.72 10.21 13.36
CA MET A 530 -14.95 8.96 13.34
C MET A 530 -13.43 9.22 13.43
N PHE A 531 -12.90 10.21 12.71
CA PHE A 531 -11.48 10.58 12.76
C PHE A 531 -11.06 11.03 14.14
N ALA A 532 -11.80 11.97 14.75
CA ALA A 532 -11.46 12.48 16.08
C ALA A 532 -11.43 11.36 17.13
N GLN A 533 -12.36 10.41 17.03
CA GLN A 533 -12.39 9.27 17.94
C GLN A 533 -11.27 8.27 17.65
N LEU A 534 -10.97 7.97 16.38
CA LEU A 534 -9.88 7.09 16.01
C LEU A 534 -8.52 7.68 16.40
N GLU A 535 -8.29 8.96 16.17
CA GLU A 535 -7.08 9.67 16.60
C GLU A 535 -6.89 9.59 18.11
N LYS A 536 -7.96 9.78 18.89
CA LYS A 536 -7.94 9.62 20.35
C LYS A 536 -7.58 8.19 20.76
N ASP A 537 -8.24 7.20 20.17
CA ASP A 537 -8.02 5.79 20.53
C ASP A 537 -6.60 5.34 20.15
N LEU A 538 -6.08 5.76 18.99
CA LEU A 538 -4.71 5.49 18.56
C LEU A 538 -3.67 6.23 19.43
N ALA A 539 -3.95 7.47 19.83
CA ALA A 539 -3.10 8.22 20.77
C ALA A 539 -2.98 7.50 22.12
N GLU A 540 -4.09 6.97 22.64
CA GLU A 540 -4.10 6.18 23.88
C GLU A 540 -3.33 4.86 23.73
N CYS A 541 -3.55 4.11 22.64
CA CYS A 541 -2.78 2.88 22.34
C CYS A 541 -1.27 3.13 22.25
N THR A 542 -0.86 4.34 21.86
CA THR A 542 0.53 4.68 21.62
C THR A 542 1.19 5.51 22.72
N GLY A 543 0.42 6.07 23.63
CA GLY A 543 0.92 7.00 24.66
C GLY A 543 1.31 8.38 24.10
N PHE A 544 0.82 8.76 22.92
CA PHE A 544 1.16 10.02 22.26
C PHE A 544 0.12 11.12 22.48
N ALA A 545 0.50 12.36 22.17
CA ALA A 545 -0.32 13.55 22.39
C ALA A 545 -1.17 13.95 21.18
N GLY A 546 -0.77 13.54 19.96
CA GLY A 546 -1.52 13.81 18.74
C GLY A 546 -1.24 12.76 17.67
N VAL A 547 -2.18 12.62 16.73
CA VAL A 547 -2.12 11.67 15.62
C VAL A 547 -2.38 12.41 14.31
N SER A 548 -1.68 12.03 13.23
CA SER A 548 -2.06 12.38 11.86
C SER A 548 -2.45 11.13 11.10
N LEU A 549 -3.66 11.15 10.53
CA LEU A 549 -4.21 10.09 9.68
C LEU A 549 -3.84 10.26 8.20
N GLN A 550 -3.02 11.25 7.82
CA GLN A 550 -2.72 11.53 6.42
C GLN A 550 -1.88 10.45 5.70
N PRO A 551 -0.81 9.88 6.30
CA PRO A 551 0.07 8.98 5.57
C PRO A 551 -0.63 7.65 5.20
N ASN A 552 -0.64 7.32 3.92
CA ASN A 552 -1.37 6.19 3.34
C ASN A 552 -0.56 4.89 3.18
N SER A 553 0.56 4.74 3.91
CA SER A 553 1.28 3.47 4.08
C SER A 553 2.28 3.59 5.25
N GLY A 554 2.80 2.47 5.76
CA GLY A 554 3.81 2.51 6.83
C GLY A 554 5.06 3.30 6.44
N ALA A 555 5.58 3.08 5.23
CA ALA A 555 6.71 3.84 4.69
C ALA A 555 6.43 5.35 4.54
N GLN A 556 5.19 5.72 4.23
CA GLN A 556 4.77 7.14 4.26
C GLN A 556 4.72 7.69 5.69
N GLY A 557 4.32 6.88 6.66
CA GLY A 557 4.36 7.23 8.08
C GLY A 557 5.79 7.42 8.60
N GLU A 558 6.74 6.59 8.17
CA GLU A 558 8.18 6.82 8.39
C GLU A 558 8.62 8.16 7.85
N TYR A 559 8.41 8.41 6.56
CA TYR A 559 8.77 9.68 5.95
C TYR A 559 8.11 10.88 6.66
N ALA A 560 6.81 10.79 6.97
CA ALA A 560 6.09 11.86 7.66
C ALA A 560 6.65 12.12 9.07
N GLY A 561 6.92 11.08 9.86
CA GLY A 561 7.50 11.22 11.20
C GLY A 561 8.90 11.82 11.18
N LEU A 562 9.73 11.40 10.22
CA LEU A 562 11.05 11.97 9.99
C LEU A 562 11.00 13.44 9.57
N MET A 563 9.99 13.82 8.77
CA MET A 563 9.77 15.21 8.38
C MET A 563 9.29 16.08 9.55
N VAL A 564 8.47 15.54 10.43
CA VAL A 564 8.09 16.19 11.69
C VAL A 564 9.31 16.42 12.59
N ILE A 565 10.20 15.42 12.72
CA ILE A 565 11.49 15.59 13.45
C ILE A 565 12.34 16.69 12.82
N LYS A 566 12.46 16.70 11.49
CA LYS A 566 13.23 17.71 10.75
C LYS A 566 12.68 19.12 10.97
N ALA A 567 11.36 19.29 10.91
CA ALA A 567 10.69 20.56 11.17
C ALA A 567 10.88 21.03 12.61
N PHE A 568 10.83 20.11 13.58
CA PHE A 568 11.12 20.41 14.97
C PHE A 568 12.54 20.93 15.18
N HIS A 569 13.56 20.26 14.64
CA HIS A 569 14.94 20.77 14.68
C HIS A 569 15.09 22.13 14.01
N ALA A 570 14.48 22.30 12.83
CA ALA A 570 14.49 23.57 12.10
C ALA A 570 13.84 24.72 12.90
N SER A 571 12.74 24.45 13.62
CA SER A 571 12.05 25.46 14.46
C SER A 571 12.93 26.01 15.59
N ARG A 572 13.97 25.27 15.99
CA ARG A 572 14.95 25.66 17.01
C ARG A 572 16.26 26.22 16.43
N GLY A 573 16.36 26.31 15.11
CA GLY A 573 17.59 26.71 14.41
C GLY A 573 18.62 25.59 14.23
N ASP A 574 18.29 24.35 14.58
CA ASP A 574 19.20 23.19 14.53
C ASP A 574 19.26 22.54 13.13
N HIS A 575 19.39 23.35 12.07
CA HIS A 575 19.39 22.87 10.68
C HIS A 575 20.55 21.92 10.34
N HIS A 576 21.60 21.92 11.15
CA HIS A 576 22.80 21.08 11.00
C HIS A 576 22.61 19.65 11.52
N ARG A 577 21.50 19.35 12.21
CA ARG A 577 21.18 18.00 12.69
C ARG A 577 20.65 17.14 11.54
N THR A 578 21.56 16.50 10.82
CA THR A 578 21.27 15.68 9.61
C THR A 578 21.57 14.19 9.77
N LYS A 579 22.13 13.74 10.89
CA LYS A 579 22.50 12.33 11.09
C LYS A 579 21.38 11.53 11.73
N MET A 580 21.00 10.42 11.09
CA MET A 580 20.00 9.48 11.62
C MET A 580 20.67 8.13 11.91
N ILE A 581 20.66 7.72 13.17
CA ILE A 581 21.16 6.40 13.56
C ILE A 581 20.11 5.34 13.23
N ILE A 582 20.51 4.23 12.62
CA ILE A 582 19.63 3.11 12.27
C ILE A 582 20.34 1.78 12.59
N PRO A 583 19.82 0.94 13.50
CA PRO A 583 20.37 -0.38 13.75
C PRO A 583 20.35 -1.26 12.49
N SER A 584 21.35 -2.14 12.35
CA SER A 584 21.46 -3.06 11.21
C SER A 584 20.27 -4.01 11.06
N SER A 585 19.57 -4.31 12.16
CA SER A 585 18.36 -5.14 12.21
C SER A 585 17.09 -4.45 11.68
N ALA A 586 17.08 -3.11 11.53
CA ALA A 586 15.90 -2.37 11.10
C ALA A 586 15.40 -2.80 9.72
N HIS A 587 14.09 -2.66 9.51
CA HIS A 587 13.45 -2.94 8.23
C HIS A 587 14.03 -2.08 7.09
N GLY A 588 13.96 -2.57 5.85
CA GLY A 588 14.57 -1.92 4.69
C GLY A 588 13.95 -0.57 4.33
N THR A 589 12.72 -0.31 4.78
CA THR A 589 12.04 0.97 4.63
C THR A 589 12.69 2.07 5.45
N ASN A 590 13.15 1.80 6.68
CA ASN A 590 13.74 2.79 7.58
C ASN A 590 14.89 3.58 6.93
N PRO A 591 15.96 2.92 6.41
CA PRO A 591 17.04 3.65 5.74
C PRO A 591 16.59 4.30 4.42
N ALA A 592 15.66 3.70 3.67
CA ALA A 592 15.12 4.31 2.45
C ALA A 592 14.35 5.61 2.76
N SER A 593 13.51 5.60 3.79
CA SER A 593 12.73 6.75 4.29
C SER A 593 13.65 7.85 4.83
N ALA A 594 14.72 7.48 5.55
CA ALA A 594 15.70 8.43 6.07
C ALA A 594 16.44 9.18 4.95
N VAL A 595 16.95 8.45 3.95
CA VAL A 595 17.58 9.06 2.76
C VAL A 595 16.59 9.94 2.01
N MET A 596 15.36 9.46 1.83
CA MET A 596 14.28 10.19 1.15
C MET A 596 13.86 11.47 1.90
N ALA A 597 13.98 11.51 3.24
CA ALA A 597 13.78 12.70 4.06
C ALA A 597 15.01 13.65 4.07
N GLY A 598 16.11 13.26 3.41
CA GLY A 598 17.35 14.03 3.32
C GLY A 598 18.26 13.90 4.55
N PHE A 599 18.12 12.82 5.33
CA PHE A 599 19.06 12.49 6.41
C PHE A 599 20.21 11.62 5.90
N GLU A 600 21.35 11.72 6.58
CA GLU A 600 22.50 10.86 6.39
C GLU A 600 22.41 9.68 7.39
N VAL A 601 22.29 8.47 6.86
CA VAL A 601 22.16 7.25 7.67
C VAL A 601 23.50 6.84 8.26
N VAL A 602 23.52 6.60 9.57
CA VAL A 602 24.64 6.01 10.31
C VAL A 602 24.18 4.69 10.89
N VAL A 603 24.81 3.59 10.47
CA VAL A 603 24.43 2.23 10.90
C VAL A 603 25.20 1.85 12.15
N THR A 604 24.49 1.31 13.14
CA THR A 604 25.07 0.66 14.33
C THR A 604 24.82 -0.85 14.31
N GLY A 605 25.69 -1.61 14.98
CA GLY A 605 25.63 -3.06 15.07
C GLY A 605 24.55 -3.58 16.01
N CYS A 606 24.46 -4.91 16.04
CA CYS A 606 23.72 -5.68 17.03
C CYS A 606 24.71 -6.61 17.76
N ASP A 607 24.41 -6.95 19.01
CA ASP A 607 25.17 -7.93 19.79
C ASP A 607 24.96 -9.38 19.28
N GLU A 608 25.66 -10.35 19.88
CA GLU A 608 25.53 -11.78 19.50
C GLU A 608 24.12 -12.35 19.74
N ASN A 609 23.32 -11.71 20.60
CA ASN A 609 21.94 -12.09 20.90
C ASN A 609 20.93 -11.32 20.01
N GLY A 610 21.40 -10.52 19.06
CA GLY A 610 20.56 -9.75 18.13
C GLY A 610 19.93 -8.50 18.73
N ASN A 611 20.36 -8.03 19.91
CA ASN A 611 19.93 -6.75 20.47
C ASN A 611 20.79 -5.60 19.92
N ILE A 612 20.35 -4.35 20.04
CA ILE A 612 21.16 -3.19 19.68
C ILE A 612 22.42 -3.15 20.57
N ASP A 613 23.58 -2.93 19.97
CA ASP A 613 24.81 -2.69 20.73
C ASP A 613 24.74 -1.29 21.36
N ILE A 614 24.38 -1.24 22.65
CA ILE A 614 24.18 -0.01 23.42
C ILE A 614 25.49 0.79 23.56
N GLU A 615 26.63 0.12 23.69
CA GLU A 615 27.92 0.79 23.86
C GLU A 615 28.39 1.42 22.54
N GLU A 616 28.24 0.70 21.43
CA GLU A 616 28.47 1.27 20.10
C GLU A 616 27.52 2.44 19.83
N LEU A 617 26.22 2.27 20.11
CA LEU A 617 25.21 3.32 19.97
C LEU A 617 25.59 4.57 20.78
N ARG A 618 25.97 4.39 22.06
CA ARG A 618 26.37 5.48 22.96
C ARG A 618 27.57 6.23 22.40
N LYS A 619 28.60 5.50 21.97
CA LYS A 619 29.80 6.09 21.37
C LYS A 619 29.44 6.92 20.12
N VAL A 620 28.63 6.35 19.22
CA VAL A 620 28.20 7.03 17.99
C VAL A 620 27.32 8.24 18.30
N ALA A 621 26.38 8.15 19.23
CA ALA A 621 25.52 9.27 19.62
C ALA A 621 26.33 10.44 20.21
N ILE A 622 27.35 10.15 21.03
CA ILE A 622 28.26 11.17 21.57
C ILE A 622 29.12 11.79 20.47
N GLU A 623 29.68 10.99 19.56
CA GLU A 623 30.46 11.48 18.42
C GLU A 623 29.63 12.40 17.52
N LEU A 624 28.35 12.08 17.35
CA LEU A 624 27.42 12.82 16.50
C LEU A 624 26.65 13.91 17.22
N LYS A 625 26.87 14.18 18.51
CA LYS A 625 26.04 15.05 19.36
C LYS A 625 25.60 16.37 18.73
N GLU A 626 26.51 17.04 18.02
CA GLU A 626 26.21 18.31 17.35
C GLU A 626 25.32 18.11 16.12
N ASN A 627 25.48 17.02 15.36
CA ASN A 627 24.77 16.77 14.10
C ASN A 627 23.66 15.70 14.20
N LEU A 628 23.40 15.15 15.40
CA LEU A 628 22.45 14.06 15.62
C LEU A 628 21.01 14.57 15.49
N ALA A 629 20.31 14.08 14.46
CA ALA A 629 18.88 14.32 14.28
C ALA A 629 18.05 13.33 15.09
N GLY A 630 18.45 12.06 15.14
CA GLY A 630 17.69 11.05 15.85
C GLY A 630 18.13 9.61 15.63
N LEU A 631 17.27 8.70 16.10
CA LEU A 631 17.35 7.25 15.98
C LEU A 631 16.06 6.73 15.36
N MET A 632 16.16 5.76 14.45
CA MET A 632 15.03 4.89 14.07
C MET A 632 15.21 3.53 14.72
N VAL A 633 14.23 3.10 15.53
CA VAL A 633 14.24 1.79 16.21
C VAL A 633 12.93 1.06 15.98
N THR A 634 12.92 -0.27 16.03
CA THR A 634 11.71 -1.09 15.98
C THR A 634 11.53 -1.77 17.33
N TYR A 635 10.32 -1.73 17.89
CA TYR A 635 10.06 -2.35 19.19
C TYR A 635 8.74 -3.15 19.20
N PRO A 636 8.71 -4.40 19.71
CA PRO A 636 9.88 -5.27 19.85
C PRO A 636 10.65 -5.36 18.52
N SER A 637 11.93 -5.73 18.59
CA SER A 637 12.81 -5.68 17.41
C SER A 637 12.31 -6.61 16.30
N THR A 638 12.82 -6.43 15.08
CA THR A 638 12.56 -7.33 13.94
C THR A 638 13.04 -8.77 14.18
N HIS A 639 13.78 -9.01 15.27
CA HIS A 639 14.15 -10.36 15.72
C HIS A 639 13.08 -11.03 16.58
N GLY A 640 11.96 -10.35 16.86
CA GLY A 640 10.87 -10.89 17.68
C GLY A 640 11.19 -10.91 19.18
N VAL A 641 12.01 -9.98 19.67
CA VAL A 641 12.45 -9.93 21.08
C VAL A 641 12.27 -8.55 21.70
N TYR A 642 11.96 -8.52 22.99
CA TYR A 642 11.93 -7.32 23.81
C TYR A 642 13.33 -7.00 24.34
N GLU A 643 13.91 -5.89 23.87
CA GLU A 643 15.19 -5.41 24.39
C GLU A 643 15.00 -4.79 25.78
N GLU A 644 15.79 -5.24 26.76
CA GLU A 644 15.74 -4.77 28.16
C GLU A 644 16.23 -3.33 28.31
N GLY A 645 17.12 -2.86 27.43
CA GLY A 645 17.76 -1.55 27.50
C GLY A 645 17.04 -0.44 26.72
N ILE A 646 15.79 -0.62 26.29
CA ILE A 646 15.15 0.32 25.37
C ILE A 646 15.03 1.76 25.91
N GLN A 647 14.74 1.94 27.19
CA GLN A 647 14.71 3.28 27.80
C GLN A 647 16.10 3.92 27.94
N GLU A 648 17.14 3.09 28.09
CA GLU A 648 18.53 3.57 28.06
C GLU A 648 18.90 4.04 26.65
N ILE A 649 18.53 3.26 25.63
CA ILE A 649 18.71 3.59 24.20
C ILE A 649 18.03 4.92 23.87
N THR A 650 16.76 5.11 24.23
CA THR A 650 16.05 6.36 23.94
C THR A 650 16.63 7.54 24.74
N GLY A 651 16.99 7.31 26.00
CA GLY A 651 17.66 8.29 26.85
C GLY A 651 19.00 8.79 26.27
N ILE A 652 19.85 7.89 25.76
CA ILE A 652 21.12 8.24 25.10
C ILE A 652 20.89 9.23 23.94
N ILE A 653 19.86 8.99 23.13
CA ILE A 653 19.56 9.82 21.97
C ILE A 653 19.08 11.21 22.40
N HIS A 654 18.19 11.26 23.39
CA HIS A 654 17.68 12.52 23.95
C HIS A 654 18.78 13.35 24.62
N GLU A 655 19.67 12.72 25.40
CA GLU A 655 20.82 13.37 26.05
C GLU A 655 21.78 14.02 25.05
N ASN A 656 21.81 13.53 23.81
CA ASN A 656 22.63 14.05 22.70
C ASN A 656 21.83 14.91 21.71
N GLY A 657 20.61 15.32 22.07
CA GLY A 657 19.80 16.29 21.33
C GLY A 657 19.02 15.72 20.14
N GLY A 658 19.04 14.39 19.95
CA GLY A 658 18.27 13.71 18.90
C GLY A 658 16.80 13.50 19.28
N GLN A 659 16.03 12.99 18.32
CA GLN A 659 14.66 12.50 18.51
C GLN A 659 14.58 11.00 18.25
N VAL A 660 13.61 10.32 18.82
CA VAL A 660 13.42 8.87 18.66
C VAL A 660 12.19 8.61 17.80
N TYR A 661 12.44 8.04 16.63
CA TYR A 661 11.43 7.46 15.77
C TYR A 661 11.29 5.96 16.09
N MET A 662 10.08 5.52 16.43
CA MET A 662 9.76 4.10 16.58
C MET A 662 8.98 3.60 15.35
N ASP A 663 9.48 2.55 14.72
CA ASP A 663 8.71 1.75 13.79
C ASP A 663 7.68 0.91 14.57
N GLY A 664 6.40 1.22 14.37
CA GLY A 664 5.27 0.57 15.05
C GLY A 664 4.66 -0.58 14.25
N ALA A 665 5.34 -1.14 13.25
CA ALA A 665 4.89 -2.35 12.56
C ALA A 665 4.64 -3.53 13.53
N ASN A 666 5.39 -3.58 14.63
CA ASN A 666 5.31 -4.63 15.65
C ASN A 666 4.40 -4.27 16.85
N MET A 667 3.52 -3.29 16.69
CA MET A 667 2.58 -2.88 17.75
C MET A 667 1.61 -3.98 18.19
N ASN A 668 1.44 -5.08 17.42
CA ASN A 668 0.61 -6.20 17.85
C ASN A 668 1.11 -6.87 19.14
N ALA A 669 2.39 -6.70 19.46
CA ALA A 669 2.98 -7.17 20.71
C ALA A 669 2.81 -6.16 21.87
N GLN A 670 2.45 -4.91 21.60
CA GLN A 670 2.46 -3.84 22.59
C GLN A 670 1.09 -3.45 23.13
N VAL A 671 0.07 -3.36 22.27
CA VAL A 671 -1.22 -2.70 22.59
C VAL A 671 -1.81 -3.22 23.90
N GLY A 672 -1.98 -2.32 24.88
CA GLY A 672 -2.56 -2.64 26.19
C GLY A 672 -1.59 -3.25 27.21
N LEU A 673 -0.33 -3.52 26.85
CA LEU A 673 0.71 -4.03 27.75
C LEU A 673 1.88 -3.05 27.93
N THR A 674 2.28 -2.37 26.86
CA THR A 674 3.28 -1.28 26.83
C THR A 674 2.87 -0.31 25.71
N ASN A 675 3.63 0.77 25.48
CA ASN A 675 3.44 1.63 24.32
C ASN A 675 4.70 2.44 23.97
N PRO A 676 4.79 3.00 22.74
CA PRO A 676 5.90 3.83 22.29
C PRO A 676 6.22 5.02 23.21
N GLY A 677 5.19 5.72 23.70
CA GLY A 677 5.38 6.86 24.61
C GLY A 677 6.07 6.47 25.92
N ASN A 678 5.74 5.29 26.49
CA ASN A 678 6.31 4.80 27.74
C ASN A 678 7.77 4.33 27.60
N ILE A 679 8.19 3.91 26.40
CA ILE A 679 9.58 3.52 26.12
C ILE A 679 10.45 4.72 25.66
N GLY A 680 9.89 5.92 25.59
CA GLY A 680 10.62 7.15 25.26
C GLY A 680 10.71 7.47 23.77
N ALA A 681 9.82 6.93 22.93
CA ALA A 681 9.71 7.37 21.54
C ALA A 681 9.06 8.76 21.45
N ASP A 682 9.49 9.57 20.46
CA ASP A 682 8.89 10.88 20.18
C ASP A 682 7.84 10.81 19.06
N VAL A 683 8.01 9.89 18.12
CA VAL A 683 7.09 9.66 17.00
C VAL A 683 7.07 8.19 16.64
N CYS A 684 5.90 7.68 16.26
CA CYS A 684 5.70 6.32 15.79
C CYS A 684 4.72 6.30 14.64
N HIS A 685 5.01 5.54 13.58
CA HIS A 685 3.95 5.16 12.65
C HIS A 685 3.26 3.87 13.08
N LEU A 686 2.00 3.67 12.70
CA LEU A 686 1.28 2.42 12.89
C LEU A 686 0.93 1.80 11.55
N ASN A 687 1.11 0.48 11.38
CA ASN A 687 0.52 -0.22 10.25
C ASN A 687 -0.89 -0.66 10.59
N LEU A 688 -1.90 0.14 10.20
CA LEU A 688 -3.30 -0.26 10.42
C LEU A 688 -3.68 -1.54 9.68
N HIS A 689 -2.98 -1.84 8.57
CA HIS A 689 -3.09 -3.06 7.75
C HIS A 689 -2.29 -4.25 8.29
N LYS A 690 -1.76 -4.13 9.50
CA LYS A 690 -1.15 -5.22 10.27
C LYS A 690 -1.90 -5.31 11.60
N THR A 691 -1.57 -4.41 12.53
CA THR A 691 -2.06 -4.46 13.91
C THR A 691 -3.57 -4.20 14.05
N PHE A 692 -4.14 -3.35 13.19
CA PHE A 692 -5.53 -2.86 13.34
C PHE A 692 -6.47 -3.29 12.21
N ALA A 693 -6.27 -4.52 11.73
CA ALA A 693 -7.20 -5.31 10.91
C ALA A 693 -7.57 -4.80 9.51
N ILE A 694 -7.00 -3.70 9.00
CA ILE A 694 -7.15 -3.37 7.56
C ILE A 694 -6.62 -4.56 6.73
N PRO A 695 -7.37 -5.03 5.71
CA PRO A 695 -6.97 -6.17 4.91
C PRO A 695 -5.71 -5.90 4.08
N HIS A 696 -4.88 -6.93 3.95
CA HIS A 696 -3.59 -6.89 3.25
C HIS A 696 -3.71 -6.68 1.73
N GLY A 697 -4.84 -7.05 1.13
CA GLY A 697 -5.24 -6.68 -0.24
C GLY A 697 -4.34 -7.21 -1.36
N GLY A 698 -3.59 -8.29 -1.12
CA GLY A 698 -2.60 -8.82 -2.07
C GLY A 698 -1.34 -7.95 -2.19
N GLY A 699 -1.13 -7.00 -1.27
CA GLY A 699 -0.03 -6.03 -1.29
C GLY A 699 -0.48 -4.56 -1.24
N GLY A 700 -1.64 -4.28 -0.66
CA GLY A 700 -2.26 -2.96 -0.55
C GLY A 700 -3.78 -3.01 -0.74
N PRO A 701 -4.57 -2.25 0.04
CA PRO A 701 -4.18 -0.94 0.58
C PRO A 701 -3.52 -0.98 1.96
N GLY A 702 -2.91 0.14 2.34
CA GLY A 702 -2.44 0.39 3.70
C GLY A 702 -2.85 1.77 4.21
N MET A 703 -2.72 1.96 5.52
CA MET A 703 -2.68 3.25 6.20
C MET A 703 -1.55 3.23 7.23
N GLY A 704 -0.84 4.35 7.33
CA GLY A 704 0.34 4.52 8.16
C GLY A 704 0.29 5.77 9.06
N PRO A 705 -0.78 5.97 9.86
CA PRO A 705 -0.90 7.15 10.70
C PRO A 705 0.30 7.27 11.65
N ILE A 706 0.68 8.52 11.95
CA ILE A 706 1.75 8.80 12.91
C ILE A 706 1.17 9.32 14.22
N GLY A 707 1.57 8.74 15.34
CA GLY A 707 1.41 9.32 16.67
C GLY A 707 2.67 10.07 17.07
N VAL A 708 2.52 11.23 17.71
CA VAL A 708 3.65 12.10 18.08
C VAL A 708 3.53 12.65 19.50
N ALA A 709 4.69 12.85 20.15
CA ALA A 709 4.81 13.53 21.42
C ALA A 709 4.38 15.00 21.32
N ALA A 710 4.07 15.61 22.47
CA ALA A 710 3.43 16.92 22.53
C ALA A 710 4.19 18.03 21.79
N HIS A 711 5.53 18.02 21.83
CA HIS A 711 6.37 19.02 21.16
C HIS A 711 6.41 18.86 19.64
N LEU A 712 5.99 17.72 19.10
CA LEU A 712 5.95 17.43 17.67
C LEU A 712 4.57 17.66 17.03
N VAL A 713 3.50 17.75 17.84
CA VAL A 713 2.12 18.04 17.38
C VAL A 713 2.03 19.28 16.48
N PRO A 714 2.73 20.41 16.75
CA PRO A 714 2.65 21.59 15.90
C PRO A 714 3.07 21.35 14.43
N PHE A 715 3.85 20.32 14.14
CA PHE A 715 4.42 20.07 12.82
C PHE A 715 3.70 18.98 12.02
N LEU A 716 2.62 18.38 12.55
CA LEU A 716 1.87 17.33 11.85
C LEU A 716 1.44 17.75 10.42
N PRO A 717 1.42 16.83 9.44
CA PRO A 717 1.21 17.16 8.02
C PRO A 717 -0.06 17.95 7.70
N GLY A 718 0.10 19.00 6.89
CA GLY A 718 -1.00 19.84 6.37
C GLY A 718 -1.54 19.35 5.03
N ASN A 719 -2.51 20.07 4.47
CA ASN A 719 -3.04 19.86 3.12
C ASN A 719 -3.45 21.23 2.52
N PRO A 720 -3.27 21.47 1.21
CA PRO A 720 -3.47 22.80 0.63
C PRO A 720 -4.94 23.15 0.41
N LEU A 721 -5.85 22.18 0.43
CA LEU A 721 -7.28 22.36 0.13
C LEU A 721 -8.17 22.23 1.38
N VAL A 722 -7.83 21.29 2.27
CA VAL A 722 -8.53 21.07 3.54
C VAL A 722 -7.55 21.27 4.67
N LYS A 723 -7.85 22.17 5.61
CA LYS A 723 -6.95 22.45 6.73
C LYS A 723 -6.85 21.23 7.66
N THR A 724 -5.67 20.61 7.69
CA THR A 724 -5.28 19.53 8.60
C THR A 724 -3.93 19.85 9.28
N GLY A 725 -3.49 18.98 10.19
CA GLY A 725 -2.15 19.07 10.77
C GLY A 725 -2.02 20.08 11.91
N GLY A 726 -0.76 20.40 12.24
CA GLY A 726 -0.43 21.31 13.33
C GLY A 726 -0.39 22.79 12.92
N LYS A 727 -0.04 23.67 13.86
CA LYS A 727 0.03 25.13 13.62
C LYS A 727 1.20 25.53 12.69
N GLU A 728 2.26 24.75 12.69
CA GLU A 728 3.48 24.88 11.88
C GLU A 728 3.61 23.63 10.99
N ALA A 729 2.49 23.20 10.42
CA ALA A 729 2.38 21.95 9.67
C ALA A 729 3.46 21.84 8.57
N ILE A 730 4.07 20.66 8.47
CA ILE A 730 4.86 20.31 7.28
C ILE A 730 3.96 20.20 6.05
N HIS A 731 4.59 20.25 4.87
CA HIS A 731 3.92 20.00 3.59
C HIS A 731 3.17 18.66 3.57
N ALA A 732 2.16 18.57 2.71
CA ALA A 732 1.39 17.34 2.53
C ALA A 732 2.29 16.17 2.12
N VAL A 733 2.06 15.00 2.73
CA VAL A 733 2.77 13.77 2.38
C VAL A 733 1.95 12.88 1.44
N SER A 734 0.63 13.04 1.43
CA SER A 734 -0.32 12.30 0.58
C SER A 734 -1.28 13.28 -0.11
N SER A 735 -1.89 12.84 -1.22
CA SER A 735 -2.77 13.70 -2.04
C SER A 735 -4.04 14.14 -1.29
N ALA A 736 -4.64 13.22 -0.53
CA ALA A 736 -5.84 13.48 0.26
C ALA A 736 -5.51 13.84 1.72
N PRO A 737 -6.31 14.70 2.38
CA PRO A 737 -6.02 15.21 3.72
C PRO A 737 -5.93 14.12 4.80
N TYR A 738 -6.70 13.04 4.64
CA TYR A 738 -6.76 11.89 5.55
C TYR A 738 -6.38 10.58 4.85
N GLY A 739 -5.54 10.66 3.80
CA GLY A 739 -5.09 9.50 3.02
C GLY A 739 -6.28 8.68 2.47
N SER A 740 -6.26 7.38 2.73
CA SER A 740 -7.32 6.43 2.37
C SER A 740 -8.42 6.39 3.43
N ALA A 741 -9.18 7.47 3.56
CA ALA A 741 -10.14 7.67 4.66
C ALA A 741 -11.17 6.54 4.80
N LEU A 742 -11.63 5.93 3.71
CA LEU A 742 -12.65 4.88 3.72
C LEU A 742 -12.28 3.67 4.57
N ILE A 743 -11.02 3.22 4.50
CA ILE A 743 -10.55 2.01 5.19
C ILE A 743 -10.20 2.26 6.66
N LEU A 744 -10.18 3.52 7.12
CA LEU A 744 -10.05 3.84 8.55
C LEU A 744 -11.24 3.33 9.37
N LEU A 745 -12.41 3.14 8.73
CA LEU A 745 -13.59 2.50 9.34
C LEU A 745 -13.30 1.09 9.85
N ILE A 746 -12.36 0.37 9.24
CA ILE A 746 -12.02 -1.01 9.61
C ILE A 746 -11.32 -1.01 10.97
N SER A 747 -10.24 -0.23 11.10
CA SER A 747 -9.51 -0.09 12.37
C SER A 747 -10.38 0.55 13.46
N TYR A 748 -11.27 1.47 13.09
CA TYR A 748 -12.27 2.01 14.00
C TYR A 748 -13.19 0.91 14.54
N GLY A 749 -13.70 0.04 13.67
CA GLY A 749 -14.52 -1.11 14.06
C GLY A 749 -13.78 -2.09 14.96
N TYR A 750 -12.53 -2.44 14.61
CA TYR A 750 -11.67 -3.31 15.41
C TYR A 750 -11.53 -2.80 16.86
N ILE A 751 -11.15 -1.53 17.02
CA ILE A 751 -10.98 -0.90 18.34
C ILE A 751 -12.30 -0.85 19.11
N LYS A 752 -13.40 -0.41 18.46
CA LYS A 752 -14.70 -0.27 19.14
C LYS A 752 -15.31 -1.60 19.54
N MET A 753 -15.10 -2.67 18.77
CA MET A 753 -15.66 -3.99 19.08
C MET A 753 -14.82 -4.77 20.10
N LEU A 754 -13.51 -4.50 20.18
CA LEU A 754 -12.65 -5.12 21.19
C LEU A 754 -12.65 -4.38 22.53
N GLY A 755 -12.71 -3.04 22.50
CA GLY A 755 -12.48 -2.20 23.68
C GLY A 755 -11.11 -2.44 24.31
N ALA A 756 -10.86 -1.85 25.48
CA ALA A 756 -9.57 -1.98 26.18
C ALA A 756 -9.19 -3.44 26.47
N ASP A 757 -10.13 -4.23 27.00
CA ASP A 757 -9.90 -5.63 27.37
C ASP A 757 -9.53 -6.50 26.16
N GLY A 758 -10.32 -6.42 25.08
CA GLY A 758 -10.12 -7.25 23.90
C GLY A 758 -8.84 -6.90 23.14
N LEU A 759 -8.43 -5.63 23.15
CA LEU A 759 -7.17 -5.19 22.58
C LEU A 759 -5.97 -5.79 23.36
N ARG A 760 -6.00 -5.70 24.69
CA ARG A 760 -4.98 -6.32 25.55
C ARG A 760 -4.94 -7.85 25.37
N GLU A 761 -6.09 -8.51 25.41
CA GLU A 761 -6.22 -9.97 25.24
C GLU A 761 -5.68 -10.43 23.88
N SER A 762 -5.91 -9.64 22.82
CA SER A 762 -5.36 -9.92 21.48
C SER A 762 -3.82 -9.93 21.50
N THR A 763 -3.21 -8.93 22.11
CA THR A 763 -1.74 -8.87 22.25
C THR A 763 -1.19 -10.01 23.10
N GLU A 764 -1.83 -10.33 24.24
CA GLU A 764 -1.44 -11.44 25.10
C GLU A 764 -1.44 -12.78 24.34
N LEU A 765 -2.45 -13.00 23.51
CA LEU A 765 -2.65 -14.23 22.74
C LEU A 765 -1.74 -14.32 21.51
N ALA A 766 -1.39 -13.20 20.89
CA ALA A 766 -0.35 -13.19 19.86
C ALA A 766 1.00 -13.66 20.42
N ILE A 767 1.36 -13.23 21.64
CA ILE A 767 2.57 -13.66 22.34
C ILE A 767 2.48 -15.15 22.73
N LEU A 768 1.33 -15.59 23.25
CA LEU A 768 1.08 -17.00 23.57
C LEU A 768 1.28 -17.90 22.34
N ASN A 769 0.64 -17.55 21.22
CA ASN A 769 0.68 -18.33 19.99
C ASN A 769 2.12 -18.47 19.48
N ALA A 770 2.90 -17.38 19.45
CA ALA A 770 4.30 -17.44 19.03
C ALA A 770 5.16 -18.33 19.94
N ASN A 771 5.04 -18.18 21.26
CA ASN A 771 5.80 -19.00 22.23
C ASN A 771 5.38 -20.47 22.23
N TYR A 772 4.13 -20.77 21.89
CA TYR A 772 3.65 -22.14 21.71
C TYR A 772 4.31 -22.83 20.52
N ILE A 773 4.42 -22.15 19.37
CA ILE A 773 5.12 -22.70 18.21
C ILE A 773 6.62 -22.84 18.53
N ALA A 774 7.24 -21.83 19.15
CA ALA A 774 8.66 -21.89 19.56
C ALA A 774 8.95 -23.12 20.43
N SER A 775 8.15 -23.33 21.48
CA SER A 775 8.30 -24.48 22.37
C SER A 775 8.03 -25.82 21.69
N SER A 776 7.14 -25.84 20.70
CA SER A 776 6.78 -27.06 19.97
C SER A 776 7.83 -27.46 18.93
N LEU A 777 8.55 -26.51 18.35
CA LEU A 777 9.59 -26.76 17.33
C LEU A 777 11.01 -26.88 17.90
N LYS A 778 11.22 -26.62 19.19
CA LYS A 778 12.54 -26.58 19.87
C LYS A 778 13.45 -27.80 19.64
N SER A 779 12.91 -29.00 19.40
CA SER A 779 13.70 -30.22 19.12
C SER A 779 13.98 -30.47 17.63
N HIS A 780 13.54 -29.57 16.76
CA HIS A 780 13.56 -29.71 15.31
C HIS A 780 14.28 -28.55 14.62
N TYR A 781 14.05 -27.34 15.10
CA TYR A 781 14.63 -26.09 14.61
C TYR A 781 15.11 -25.25 15.79
N ASP A 782 16.29 -24.66 15.66
CA ASP A 782 16.78 -23.72 16.66
C ASP A 782 16.08 -22.37 16.48
N THR A 783 15.63 -21.77 17.60
CA THR A 783 15.15 -20.39 17.60
C THR A 783 16.37 -19.48 17.69
N LEU A 784 16.57 -18.62 16.69
CA LEU A 784 17.81 -17.86 16.54
C LEU A 784 18.01 -16.82 17.65
N TYR A 785 16.94 -16.15 18.05
CA TYR A 785 16.96 -15.12 19.09
C TYR A 785 15.85 -15.35 20.11
N SER A 786 16.12 -15.04 21.37
CA SER A 786 15.13 -15.14 22.46
C SER A 786 15.42 -14.07 23.51
N GLY A 787 14.37 -13.57 24.17
CA GLY A 787 14.51 -12.66 25.29
C GLY A 787 15.19 -13.32 26.50
N LYS A 788 15.49 -12.50 27.52
CA LYS A 788 16.23 -12.89 28.74
C LYS A 788 15.75 -14.17 29.42
N ASN A 789 14.44 -14.44 29.38
CA ASN A 789 13.82 -15.61 30.01
C ASN A 789 13.50 -16.75 29.02
N GLY A 790 14.11 -16.74 27.83
CA GLY A 790 13.91 -17.76 26.80
C GLY A 790 12.56 -17.70 26.08
N THR A 791 11.90 -16.53 26.09
CA THR A 791 10.62 -16.28 25.43
C THR A 791 10.81 -15.37 24.21
N VAL A 792 9.90 -15.48 23.24
CA VAL A 792 9.77 -14.55 22.11
C VAL A 792 8.61 -13.59 22.32
N ALA A 793 8.51 -12.53 21.50
CA ALA A 793 7.39 -11.61 21.49
C ALA A 793 6.19 -12.21 20.73
N HIS A 794 5.67 -11.51 19.70
CA HIS A 794 4.59 -11.98 18.82
C HIS A 794 5.09 -12.77 17.60
N GLU A 795 6.40 -12.84 17.39
CA GLU A 795 7.04 -13.52 16.27
C GLU A 795 8.38 -14.14 16.68
N MET A 796 8.91 -15.05 15.87
CA MET A 796 10.19 -15.72 16.12
C MET A 796 10.94 -16.05 14.83
N ILE A 797 12.26 -16.24 14.92
CA ILE A 797 13.11 -16.65 13.79
C ILE A 797 13.62 -18.08 14.01
N LEU A 798 13.36 -18.96 13.05
CA LEU A 798 13.97 -20.29 12.99
C LEU A 798 15.26 -20.27 12.17
N ASP A 799 16.35 -20.74 12.76
CA ASP A 799 17.62 -20.88 12.06
C ASP A 799 17.61 -22.13 11.19
N CYS A 800 17.73 -21.92 9.88
CA CYS A 800 17.73 -22.97 8.87
C CYS A 800 19.06 -23.02 8.10
N ARG A 801 20.06 -22.19 8.48
CA ARG A 801 21.27 -21.97 7.68
C ARG A 801 22.13 -23.21 7.57
N ASP A 802 22.20 -24.00 8.64
CA ASP A 802 23.01 -25.22 8.69
C ASP A 802 22.52 -26.32 7.73
N PHE A 803 21.24 -26.30 7.33
CA PHE A 803 20.69 -27.29 6.39
C PHE A 803 21.31 -27.19 4.99
N LYS A 804 21.85 -26.02 4.62
CA LYS A 804 22.62 -25.88 3.37
C LYS A 804 23.89 -26.73 3.42
N ARG A 805 24.56 -26.79 4.58
CA ARG A 805 25.78 -27.60 4.75
C ARG A 805 25.47 -29.08 4.90
N THR A 806 24.43 -29.44 5.66
CA THR A 806 24.15 -30.84 6.02
C THR A 806 23.35 -31.59 4.95
N ALA A 807 22.41 -30.92 4.29
CA ALA A 807 21.46 -31.52 3.34
C ALA A 807 21.41 -30.84 1.96
N ASP A 808 22.19 -29.78 1.75
CA ASP A 808 22.03 -28.85 0.61
C ASP A 808 20.62 -28.25 0.49
N VAL A 809 19.89 -28.13 1.60
CA VAL A 809 18.53 -27.56 1.63
C VAL A 809 18.58 -26.08 1.99
N GLU A 810 17.85 -25.26 1.24
CA GLU A 810 17.71 -23.83 1.51
C GLU A 810 16.30 -23.49 2.01
N VAL A 811 16.13 -22.33 2.65
CA VAL A 811 14.80 -21.86 3.08
C VAL A 811 13.81 -21.68 1.94
N ALA A 812 14.30 -21.47 0.71
CA ALA A 812 13.46 -21.46 -0.48
C ALA A 812 12.83 -22.85 -0.73
N ASP A 813 13.57 -23.93 -0.51
CA ASP A 813 13.06 -25.30 -0.65
C ASP A 813 11.98 -25.58 0.40
N ILE A 814 12.23 -25.20 1.66
CA ILE A 814 11.25 -25.33 2.76
C ILE A 814 9.98 -24.52 2.45
N ALA A 815 10.14 -23.28 1.98
CA ALA A 815 9.04 -22.40 1.62
C ALA A 815 8.17 -22.99 0.50
N LYS A 816 8.78 -23.58 -0.53
CA LYS A 816 8.03 -24.26 -1.59
C LYS A 816 7.40 -25.55 -1.10
N ARG A 817 8.08 -26.29 -0.23
CA ARG A 817 7.54 -27.55 0.31
C ARG A 817 6.31 -27.31 1.18
N LEU A 818 6.25 -26.22 1.96
CA LEU A 818 5.06 -25.84 2.74
C LEU A 818 3.78 -25.69 1.90
N ILE A 819 3.89 -25.32 0.61
CA ILE A 819 2.73 -25.26 -0.30
C ILE A 819 2.06 -26.63 -0.42
N ASP A 820 2.84 -27.71 -0.47
CA ASP A 820 2.31 -29.07 -0.56
C ASP A 820 1.55 -29.47 0.72
N PHE A 821 1.89 -28.84 1.84
CA PHE A 821 1.21 -28.96 3.14
C PHE A 821 0.03 -28.00 3.31
N GLY A 822 -0.32 -27.22 2.27
CA GLY A 822 -1.44 -26.29 2.30
C GLY A 822 -1.15 -24.98 3.02
N PHE A 823 0.11 -24.58 3.15
CA PHE A 823 0.51 -23.34 3.82
C PHE A 823 1.23 -22.38 2.87
N HIS A 824 0.96 -21.09 3.06
CA HIS A 824 1.90 -20.06 2.62
C HIS A 824 3.15 -20.11 3.52
N ALA A 825 4.33 -19.88 2.94
CA ALA A 825 5.56 -19.82 3.73
C ALA A 825 5.55 -18.64 4.72
N PRO A 826 6.24 -18.76 5.86
CA PRO A 826 6.60 -17.60 6.68
C PRO A 826 7.48 -16.60 5.92
N THR A 827 7.87 -15.50 6.56
CA THR A 827 8.78 -14.52 5.96
C THR A 827 10.15 -15.16 5.75
N VAL A 828 10.69 -15.10 4.53
CA VAL A 828 11.88 -15.83 4.11
C VAL A 828 13.09 -14.91 4.01
N SER A 829 14.21 -15.29 4.64
CA SER A 829 15.51 -14.61 4.53
C SER A 829 15.54 -13.14 4.99
N PHE A 830 14.58 -12.73 5.83
CA PHE A 830 14.54 -11.42 6.46
C PHE A 830 14.06 -11.58 7.92
N PRO A 831 14.67 -10.88 8.89
CA PRO A 831 15.81 -9.95 8.76
C PRO A 831 17.16 -10.66 8.57
N VAL A 832 17.24 -11.97 8.83
CA VAL A 832 18.47 -12.75 8.68
C VAL A 832 18.41 -13.66 7.44
N ALA A 833 19.39 -13.56 6.55
CA ALA A 833 19.47 -14.38 5.36
C ALA A 833 19.53 -15.88 5.70
N GLY A 834 18.76 -16.71 4.97
CA GLY A 834 18.74 -18.16 5.18
C GLY A 834 17.93 -18.62 6.39
N THR A 835 17.02 -17.79 6.90
CA THR A 835 16.13 -18.10 8.04
C THR A 835 14.65 -17.96 7.66
N LEU A 836 13.76 -18.41 8.55
CA LEU A 836 12.30 -18.23 8.45
C LEU A 836 11.80 -17.46 9.67
N MET A 837 11.06 -16.37 9.44
CA MET A 837 10.43 -15.57 10.49
C MET A 837 8.91 -15.80 10.52
N ILE A 838 8.42 -16.28 11.66
CA ILE A 838 7.07 -16.82 11.87
C ILE A 838 6.31 -15.93 12.84
N GLU A 839 5.14 -15.44 12.41
CA GLU A 839 4.19 -14.68 13.23
C GLU A 839 2.78 -15.28 13.05
N PRO A 840 2.23 -15.99 14.06
CA PRO A 840 0.92 -16.64 13.93
C PRO A 840 -0.28 -15.71 14.17
N THR A 841 -0.07 -14.58 14.84
CA THR A 841 -1.13 -13.70 15.37
C THR A 841 -2.04 -14.38 16.40
N GLU A 842 -2.96 -13.62 16.97
CA GLU A 842 -3.96 -14.07 17.95
C GLU A 842 -5.19 -14.75 17.33
N SER A 843 -5.39 -14.60 16.02
CA SER A 843 -6.62 -15.03 15.34
C SER A 843 -6.64 -16.50 14.97
N GLU A 844 -5.47 -17.16 14.97
CA GLU A 844 -5.34 -18.57 14.63
C GLU A 844 -5.52 -19.44 15.87
N ASP A 845 -6.40 -20.42 15.79
CA ASP A 845 -6.66 -21.36 16.87
C ASP A 845 -5.54 -22.40 17.02
N LYS A 846 -5.56 -23.13 18.13
CA LYS A 846 -4.51 -24.11 18.43
C LYS A 846 -4.42 -25.22 17.38
N ASP A 847 -5.55 -25.65 16.82
CA ASP A 847 -5.57 -26.73 15.83
C ASP A 847 -4.84 -26.28 14.55
N GLU A 848 -5.02 -25.03 14.13
CA GLU A 848 -4.27 -24.43 13.02
C GLU A 848 -2.77 -24.37 13.28
N LEU A 849 -2.38 -23.90 14.47
CA LEU A 849 -0.98 -23.86 14.88
C LEU A 849 -0.37 -25.26 14.87
N ASP A 850 -1.11 -26.27 15.34
CA ASP A 850 -0.68 -27.67 15.34
C ASP A 850 -0.51 -28.22 13.92
N ARG A 851 -1.38 -27.87 12.96
CA ARG A 851 -1.21 -28.27 11.55
C ARG A 851 0.11 -27.71 11.00
N PHE A 852 0.41 -26.45 11.26
CA PHE A 852 1.65 -25.83 10.82
C PHE A 852 2.89 -26.44 11.51
N ILE A 853 2.82 -26.68 12.83
CA ILE A 853 3.88 -27.37 13.59
C ILE A 853 4.14 -28.77 13.02
N GLN A 854 3.09 -29.55 12.75
CA GLN A 854 3.21 -30.88 12.15
C GLN A 854 3.84 -30.83 10.75
N ALA A 855 3.46 -29.84 9.93
CA ALA A 855 4.06 -29.64 8.61
C ALA A 855 5.57 -29.34 8.72
N MET A 856 5.96 -28.41 9.61
CA MET A 856 7.37 -28.08 9.84
C MET A 856 8.16 -29.27 10.40
N ILE A 857 7.61 -30.02 11.36
CA ILE A 857 8.25 -31.25 11.86
C ILE A 857 8.43 -32.27 10.73
N LYS A 858 7.41 -32.45 9.89
CA LYS A 858 7.49 -33.39 8.77
C LYS A 858 8.55 -32.97 7.75
N ILE A 859 8.65 -31.68 7.45
CA ILE A 859 9.71 -31.15 6.60
C ILE A 859 11.09 -31.38 7.24
N ARG A 860 11.23 -31.22 8.56
CA ARG A 860 12.49 -31.52 9.25
C ARG A 860 12.88 -32.99 9.12
N GLU A 861 11.91 -33.91 9.14
CA GLU A 861 12.14 -35.34 8.85
C GLU A 861 12.60 -35.54 7.41
N GLU A 862 11.96 -34.91 6.42
CA GLU A 862 12.38 -34.97 5.02
C GLU A 862 13.84 -34.48 4.83
N ILE A 863 14.24 -33.42 5.55
CA ILE A 863 15.63 -32.96 5.58
C ILE A 863 16.56 -34.02 6.20
N ARG A 864 16.16 -34.64 7.32
CA ARG A 864 16.92 -35.74 7.98
C ARG A 864 17.16 -36.93 7.06
N GLU A 865 16.19 -37.29 6.22
CA GLU A 865 16.35 -38.37 5.24
C GLU A 865 17.44 -38.06 4.21
N ILE A 866 17.61 -36.78 3.83
CA ILE A 866 18.71 -36.33 2.98
C ILE A 866 20.04 -36.35 3.75
N GLU A 867 20.07 -35.85 5.00
CA GLU A 867 21.25 -35.85 5.88
C GLU A 867 21.80 -37.27 6.09
N ASN A 868 20.90 -38.25 6.24
CA ASN A 868 21.24 -39.66 6.47
C ASN A 868 21.50 -40.45 5.18
N GLY A 869 21.31 -39.85 4.01
CA GLY A 869 21.53 -40.50 2.71
C GLY A 869 20.44 -41.48 2.27
N HIS A 870 19.24 -41.41 2.86
CA HIS A 870 18.07 -42.19 2.44
C HIS A 870 17.27 -41.53 1.31
N ALA A 871 17.41 -40.22 1.13
CA ALA A 871 16.87 -39.47 0.00
C ALA A 871 18.00 -38.85 -0.84
N ASP A 872 17.80 -38.77 -2.15
CA ASP A 872 18.73 -38.10 -3.07
C ASP A 872 18.83 -36.59 -2.75
N LYS A 873 20.01 -35.99 -2.90
CA LYS A 873 20.24 -34.57 -2.55
C LYS A 873 19.60 -33.58 -3.53
N GLU A 874 19.53 -33.95 -4.81
CA GLU A 874 19.06 -33.08 -5.90
C GLU A 874 17.62 -33.42 -6.32
N ASN A 875 17.21 -34.69 -6.19
CA ASN A 875 15.90 -35.18 -6.63
C ASN A 875 15.08 -35.74 -5.47
N ASN A 876 14.47 -34.84 -4.69
CA ASN A 876 13.67 -35.17 -3.51
C ASN A 876 12.44 -34.25 -3.39
N LEU A 877 11.61 -34.52 -2.38
CA LEU A 877 10.37 -33.78 -2.11
C LEU A 877 10.59 -32.27 -1.98
N LEU A 878 11.67 -31.83 -1.32
CA LEU A 878 12.00 -30.42 -1.09
C LEU A 878 12.46 -29.71 -2.36
N LYS A 879 13.38 -30.32 -3.12
CA LYS A 879 13.93 -29.73 -4.36
C LYS A 879 12.89 -29.63 -5.48
N ASN A 880 11.98 -30.59 -5.53
CA ASN A 880 10.94 -30.66 -6.55
C ASN A 880 9.63 -29.99 -6.14
N ALA A 881 9.51 -29.45 -4.93
CA ALA A 881 8.32 -28.71 -4.52
C ALA A 881 8.19 -27.36 -5.25
N PRO A 882 6.97 -26.86 -5.50
CA PRO A 882 5.68 -27.43 -5.10
C PRO A 882 5.07 -28.33 -6.19
N HIS A 883 4.25 -29.31 -5.80
CA HIS A 883 3.65 -30.32 -6.68
C HIS A 883 2.21 -29.95 -7.07
N ASN A 884 1.99 -29.64 -8.34
CA ASN A 884 0.67 -29.33 -8.88
C ASN A 884 -0.07 -30.60 -9.33
N ALA A 885 -1.36 -30.46 -9.65
CA ALA A 885 -2.18 -31.59 -10.08
C ALA A 885 -1.66 -32.21 -11.40
N ASP A 886 -1.19 -31.37 -12.32
CA ASP A 886 -0.72 -31.80 -13.64
C ASP A 886 0.54 -32.69 -13.55
N CYS A 887 1.52 -32.32 -12.72
CA CYS A 887 2.74 -33.11 -12.55
C CYS A 887 2.47 -34.49 -11.91
N ILE A 888 1.34 -34.63 -11.21
CA ILE A 888 0.92 -35.89 -10.57
C ILE A 888 0.10 -36.76 -11.52
N ILE A 889 -0.80 -36.16 -12.30
CA ILE A 889 -1.80 -36.89 -13.08
C ILE A 889 -1.31 -37.17 -14.51
N ASN A 890 -0.71 -36.17 -15.15
CA ASN A 890 -0.46 -36.20 -16.60
C ASN A 890 1.01 -36.42 -16.97
N LYS A 891 1.94 -36.25 -16.03
CA LYS A 891 3.37 -36.48 -16.26
C LYS A 891 3.81 -37.87 -15.82
N ASN A 892 4.84 -38.40 -16.48
CA ASN A 892 5.48 -39.65 -16.07
C ASN A 892 6.17 -39.46 -14.72
N TRP A 893 5.71 -40.19 -13.70
CA TRP A 893 6.23 -40.08 -12.35
C TRP A 893 7.58 -40.81 -12.20
N ASN A 894 8.66 -40.08 -12.47
CA ASN A 894 10.05 -40.58 -12.41
C ASN A 894 10.79 -40.12 -11.14
N TYR A 895 10.05 -39.82 -10.07
CA TYR A 895 10.59 -39.39 -8.79
C TYR A 895 10.87 -40.58 -7.86
N PRO A 896 11.90 -40.52 -6.99
CA PRO A 896 12.25 -41.60 -6.06
C PRO A 896 11.35 -41.67 -4.82
N TYR A 897 10.25 -40.92 -4.82
CA TYR A 897 9.21 -40.87 -3.79
C TYR A 897 7.84 -41.01 -4.46
N SER A 898 6.80 -41.35 -3.71
CA SER A 898 5.46 -41.59 -4.25
C SER A 898 4.68 -40.29 -4.53
N PRO A 899 3.68 -40.31 -5.43
CA PRO A 899 2.74 -39.21 -5.60
C PRO A 899 1.97 -38.86 -4.32
N GLN A 900 1.74 -39.86 -3.45
CA GLN A 900 1.08 -39.65 -2.18
C GLN A 900 1.95 -38.82 -1.22
N GLU A 901 3.25 -39.08 -1.15
CA GLU A 901 4.18 -38.28 -0.33
C GLU A 901 4.29 -36.83 -0.84
N ALA A 902 4.13 -36.62 -2.14
CA ALA A 902 4.08 -35.29 -2.74
C ALA A 902 2.77 -34.54 -2.43
N ALA A 903 1.61 -35.15 -2.67
CA ALA A 903 0.30 -34.48 -2.54
C ALA A 903 -0.28 -34.48 -1.12
N TYR A 904 -0.11 -35.58 -0.38
CA TYR A 904 -0.74 -35.84 0.91
C TYR A 904 0.27 -36.30 1.97
N PRO A 905 1.31 -35.51 2.27
CA PRO A 905 2.31 -35.87 3.29
C PRO A 905 1.72 -36.04 4.70
N LEU A 906 0.55 -35.43 4.98
CA LEU A 906 -0.21 -35.56 6.23
C LEU A 906 -1.68 -35.85 5.93
N SER A 907 -2.38 -36.47 6.90
CA SER A 907 -3.74 -36.98 6.70
C SER A 907 -4.79 -35.90 6.45
N TYR A 908 -4.66 -34.72 7.08
CA TYR A 908 -5.63 -33.63 6.95
C TYR A 908 -5.77 -33.12 5.50
N LEU A 909 -4.74 -33.30 4.67
CA LEU A 909 -4.74 -32.87 3.28
C LEU A 909 -5.67 -33.70 2.39
N LYS A 910 -6.12 -34.87 2.86
CA LYS A 910 -7.12 -35.68 2.14
C LYS A 910 -8.51 -35.05 2.17
N ASP A 911 -8.80 -34.29 3.22
CA ASP A 911 -10.10 -33.61 3.39
C ASP A 911 -10.10 -32.24 2.70
N VAL A 912 -9.01 -31.48 2.84
CA VAL A 912 -8.85 -30.15 2.25
C VAL A 912 -7.50 -30.05 1.55
N LYS A 913 -7.52 -29.99 0.21
CA LYS A 913 -6.31 -29.79 -0.61
C LYS A 913 -6.42 -28.51 -1.44
N TYR A 914 -5.50 -27.60 -1.21
CA TYR A 914 -5.20 -26.53 -2.15
C TYR A 914 -4.25 -27.07 -3.24
N TRP A 915 -4.62 -26.91 -4.50
CA TRP A 915 -3.79 -27.29 -5.64
C TRP A 915 -3.08 -26.08 -6.22
N VAL A 916 -1.76 -26.05 -6.08
CA VAL A 916 -0.93 -25.00 -6.65
C VAL A 916 -1.08 -24.96 -8.18
N PRO A 917 -1.29 -23.79 -8.81
CA PRO A 917 -1.53 -23.68 -10.25
C PRO A 917 -0.30 -23.95 -11.12
N VAL A 918 0.91 -23.68 -10.62
CA VAL A 918 2.19 -23.82 -11.37
C VAL A 918 3.25 -24.49 -10.49
N ARG A 919 4.28 -25.07 -11.12
CA ARG A 919 5.45 -25.58 -10.40
C ARG A 919 6.36 -24.42 -9.96
N ARG A 920 7.54 -24.74 -9.42
CA ARG A 920 8.50 -23.74 -8.94
C ARG A 920 8.86 -22.75 -10.06
N VAL A 921 8.70 -21.44 -9.81
CA VAL A 921 8.94 -20.41 -10.82
C VAL A 921 10.44 -20.12 -10.99
N ASP A 922 10.91 -20.01 -12.23
CA ASP A 922 12.29 -19.56 -12.53
C ASP A 922 12.39 -18.03 -12.43
N ASN A 923 12.90 -17.55 -11.31
CA ASN A 923 13.09 -16.11 -11.09
C ASN A 923 14.13 -15.52 -12.06
N ALA A 924 15.24 -16.20 -12.28
CA ALA A 924 16.37 -15.65 -13.02
C ALA A 924 16.08 -15.56 -14.53
N PHE A 925 15.31 -16.50 -15.08
CA PHE A 925 14.84 -16.44 -16.46
C PHE A 925 13.97 -15.21 -16.71
N GLY A 926 12.99 -14.94 -15.85
CA GLY A 926 12.09 -13.77 -15.99
C GLY A 926 12.83 -12.43 -15.93
N ASP A 927 13.84 -12.30 -15.07
CA ASP A 927 14.63 -11.05 -15.00
C ASP A 927 15.53 -10.85 -16.23
N ARG A 928 15.97 -11.94 -16.89
CA ARG A 928 16.72 -11.88 -18.16
C ARG A 928 15.82 -11.64 -19.37
N ASN A 929 14.56 -12.09 -19.31
CA ASN A 929 13.57 -12.01 -20.40
C ASN A 929 12.36 -11.19 -19.93
N LEU A 930 12.61 -9.91 -19.66
CA LEU A 930 11.62 -9.05 -19.03
C LEU A 930 10.43 -8.79 -19.95
N ILE A 931 9.28 -9.39 -19.63
CA ILE A 931 7.99 -9.14 -20.29
C ILE A 931 7.00 -8.70 -19.21
N CYS A 932 6.55 -7.45 -19.27
CA CYS A 932 5.72 -6.82 -18.24
C CYS A 932 4.28 -6.49 -18.70
N SER A 933 3.82 -7.16 -19.76
CA SER A 933 2.46 -7.09 -20.29
C SER A 933 1.91 -8.50 -20.51
N CYS A 934 0.59 -8.61 -20.70
CA CYS A 934 -0.05 -9.86 -21.10
C CYS A 934 0.59 -10.36 -22.42
N PRO A 935 1.16 -11.57 -22.45
CA PRO A 935 1.73 -12.10 -23.68
C PRO A 935 0.62 -12.52 -24.66
N SER A 936 0.94 -12.68 -25.94
CA SER A 936 -0.08 -12.98 -26.98
C SER A 936 -0.82 -14.30 -26.71
N VAL A 937 -2.07 -14.44 -27.17
CA VAL A 937 -2.84 -15.70 -27.00
C VAL A 937 -2.08 -16.91 -27.57
N GLU A 938 -1.36 -16.72 -28.68
CA GLU A 938 -0.53 -17.75 -29.32
C GLU A 938 0.63 -18.22 -28.44
N SER A 939 1.15 -17.36 -27.55
CA SER A 939 2.17 -17.75 -26.57
C SER A 939 1.64 -18.71 -25.50
N TYR A 940 0.33 -18.72 -25.24
CA TYR A 940 -0.32 -19.70 -24.36
C TYR A 940 -0.66 -21.02 -25.08
N ALA A 941 -0.63 -21.04 -26.42
CA ALA A 941 -0.98 -22.20 -27.24
C ALA A 941 0.24 -23.07 -27.63
N ASN A 942 1.47 -22.58 -27.39
CA ASN A 942 2.73 -23.29 -27.63
C ASN A 942 3.39 -23.82 -26.35
N VAL A 943 2.60 -24.03 -25.28
CA VAL A 943 3.01 -24.74 -24.06
C VAL A 943 2.49 -26.17 -24.14
#